data_AF-A0A395SBM9-F1
#
_entry.id   AF-A0A395SBM9-F1
#
_cell.length_a   1.000
_cell.length_b   1.000
_cell.length_c   1.000
_cell.angle_alpha   90.00
_cell.angle_beta   90.00
_cell.angle_gamma   90.00
#
_symmetry.space_group_name_H-M   'P 1'
#
loop_
_entity.id
_entity.type
_entity.pdbx_description
1 polymer ?
#
loop_
_entity_poly.entity_id
_entity_poly.type
_entity_poly.pdbx_seq_one_letter_code
_entity_poly.pdbx_strand_id
1 'polypeptide(L)'
;MAKSRRSRGHAARKDPISKPIKPPSDPELAALRESKILPVINDLKSADPKSRSAAASAISNIIQDEKCRKLLLREQVVHTITTQTLTDAALESRAAGWGILRVLAQEEEPDFCIHLYRVDILTAIEFATKSVTEILLSKDLEFQKRSKPEQATILSIVSSLVSLLTALAEAQDEILEAISRNAIVTRLLLLLTSDELASNPDIVSLRSDALACLMILCEDNEQLSDKVIHTKEHRTYGTLLSLRKTANGDGVLACGVLHNLFASLEDQDIALGADNSLLIPTLSQALKAYEPGQKSDAVGWANPFEYQQLALEILASIGTTLNTAAEAEPQKEGKPEANDDEEMADADEEISDGEEEGGEEDEEEMDDDELEADMELVTGADRNEEDSNIDDLPILKTLIDNALPELIRIASLSPVDDASLRLQGHALSALNNIAWSVSLIDFSDAHNALIQNAWDPVGRALWAQVIAPILATDTADLDLATHVTSLAWGVARSLRGRPNTPFTEEHRRFIALYQATKGSPAAQDSEDPFQSLSVKCIGVLGQLALEPAPVGRNRDIGIFLVTLLAGLPETPTADAVEALNQIFDIYADESYSYEKEVFWKNDFVKHLDEAVPKVRSMVKAIDKRAGSELRLRADEAVLNLNRFLAYKRKNRPEA
;
A
#
# COMPACT_ATOMS: atom_id res chain seq x y z
N MET A 1 78.15 3.96 -25.30
CA MET A 1 77.47 4.70 -24.22
C MET A 1 75.98 4.63 -24.43
N ALA A 2 75.25 3.86 -23.61
CA ALA A 2 73.79 3.90 -23.54
C ALA A 2 73.41 4.07 -22.07
N LYS A 3 72.83 5.23 -21.74
CA LYS A 3 72.44 5.60 -20.37
C LYS A 3 71.17 4.83 -19.98
N SER A 4 71.26 4.11 -18.86
CA SER A 4 70.14 3.47 -18.17
C SER A 4 69.06 4.51 -17.81
N ARG A 5 67.82 4.28 -18.26
CA ARG A 5 66.64 5.06 -17.87
C ARG A 5 66.15 4.56 -16.51
N ARG A 6 66.27 5.42 -15.48
CA ARG A 6 65.64 5.21 -14.17
C ARG A 6 64.11 5.09 -14.33
N SER A 7 63.57 3.99 -13.81
CA SER A 7 62.14 3.79 -13.56
C SER A 7 61.58 4.94 -12.72
N ARG A 8 60.54 5.63 -13.23
CA ARG A 8 59.73 6.58 -12.46
C ARG A 8 58.84 5.74 -11.55
N GLY A 9 59.17 5.72 -10.26
CA GLY A 9 58.30 5.17 -9.23
C GLY A 9 56.91 5.80 -9.33
N HIS A 10 55.88 4.94 -9.33
CA HIS A 10 54.50 5.35 -9.14
C HIS A 10 54.41 6.19 -7.86
N ALA A 11 54.09 7.47 -8.01
CA ALA A 11 53.70 8.29 -6.87
C ALA A 11 52.48 7.62 -6.23
N ALA A 12 52.60 7.28 -4.95
CA ALA A 12 51.48 6.82 -4.14
C ALA A 12 50.27 7.72 -4.37
N ARG A 13 49.10 7.13 -4.62
CA ARG A 13 47.82 7.86 -4.69
C ARG A 13 47.73 8.73 -3.43
N LYS A 14 47.85 10.06 -3.60
CA LYS A 14 47.71 11.02 -2.51
C LYS A 14 46.30 10.91 -1.95
N ASP A 15 46.20 10.74 -0.63
CA ASP A 15 44.94 10.71 0.11
C ASP A 15 44.10 11.96 -0.22
N PRO A 16 42.92 11.81 -0.84
CA PRO A 16 42.06 12.93 -1.23
C PRO A 16 41.55 13.75 -0.03
N ILE A 17 41.51 13.17 1.19
CA ILE A 17 41.05 13.83 2.43
C ILE A 17 42.14 14.77 2.99
N SER A 18 43.41 14.52 2.68
CA SER A 18 44.55 15.34 3.16
C SER A 18 44.70 16.71 2.47
N LYS A 19 43.87 17.02 1.47
CA LYS A 19 43.97 18.28 0.73
C LYS A 19 43.28 19.43 1.48
N PRO A 20 43.92 20.60 1.61
CA PRO A 20 43.28 21.76 2.22
C PRO A 20 42.03 22.15 1.42
N ILE A 21 40.91 22.28 2.13
CA ILE A 21 39.61 22.60 1.54
C ILE A 21 39.64 24.06 1.11
N LYS A 22 39.62 24.28 -0.21
CA LYS A 22 39.65 25.63 -0.80
C LYS A 22 38.42 26.42 -0.35
N PRO A 23 38.48 27.75 -0.16
CA PRO A 23 37.28 28.53 0.10
C PRO A 23 36.28 28.45 -1.07
N PRO A 24 34.97 28.66 -0.84
CA PRO A 24 34.00 28.84 -1.91
C PRO A 24 34.41 30.01 -2.82
N SER A 25 34.06 29.94 -4.11
CA SER A 25 34.32 31.04 -5.05
C SER A 25 33.42 32.26 -4.80
N ASP A 26 32.25 32.02 -4.19
CA ASP A 26 31.33 33.07 -3.77
C ASP A 26 31.86 33.76 -2.48
N PRO A 27 32.07 35.08 -2.51
CA PRO A 27 32.57 35.82 -1.35
C PRO A 27 31.62 35.80 -0.14
N GLU A 28 30.30 35.72 -0.34
CA GLU A 28 29.34 35.64 0.77
C GLU A 28 29.45 34.29 1.48
N LEU A 29 29.53 33.19 0.72
CA LEU A 29 29.73 31.85 1.27
C LEU A 29 31.11 31.71 1.93
N ALA A 30 32.15 32.37 1.41
CA ALA A 30 33.46 32.40 2.02
C ALA A 30 33.44 33.14 3.38
N ALA A 31 32.78 34.29 3.46
CA ALA A 31 32.62 35.04 4.71
C ALA A 31 31.77 34.25 5.73
N LEU A 32 30.70 33.59 5.28
CA LEU A 32 29.85 32.75 6.12
C LEU A 32 30.63 31.54 6.66
N ARG A 33 31.45 30.91 5.82
CA ARG A 33 32.36 29.82 6.22
C ARG A 33 33.32 30.26 7.31
N GLU A 34 33.98 31.40 7.15
CA GLU A 34 34.97 31.89 8.11
C GLU A 34 34.34 32.34 9.44
N SER A 35 33.18 32.99 9.38
CA SER A 35 32.53 33.56 10.57
C SER A 35 31.72 32.56 11.39
N LYS A 36 31.06 31.58 10.75
CA LYS A 36 30.14 30.64 11.43
C LYS A 36 30.57 29.18 11.38
N ILE A 37 31.15 28.71 10.28
CA ILE A 37 31.37 27.27 10.06
C ILE A 37 32.71 26.81 10.65
N LEU A 38 33.81 27.48 10.31
CA LEU A 38 35.15 27.10 10.79
C LEU A 38 35.29 27.15 12.33
N PRO A 39 34.75 28.15 13.06
CA PRO A 39 34.84 28.17 14.52
C PRO A 39 34.22 26.92 15.14
N VAL A 40 33.02 26.56 14.68
CA VAL A 40 32.26 25.43 15.24
C VAL A 40 32.91 24.08 14.89
N ILE A 41 33.50 23.94 13.70
CA ILE A 41 34.26 22.73 13.34
C ILE A 41 35.54 22.61 14.18
N ASN A 42 36.22 23.72 14.46
CA ASN A 42 37.42 23.71 15.30
C ASN A 42 37.07 23.34 16.74
N ASP A 43 35.95 23.86 17.26
CA ASP A 43 35.44 23.48 18.58
C ASP A 43 35.02 22.00 18.62
N LEU A 44 34.45 21.47 17.53
CA LEU A 44 34.13 20.03 17.40
C LEU A 44 35.39 19.14 17.37
N LYS A 45 36.53 19.67 16.89
CA LYS A 45 37.84 19.00 16.90
C LYS A 45 38.64 19.23 18.19
N SER A 46 38.11 20.04 19.11
CA SER A 46 38.77 20.36 20.37
C SER A 46 38.93 19.11 21.24
N ALA A 47 40.03 19.04 22.01
CA ALA A 47 40.22 17.98 22.99
C ALA A 47 39.32 18.14 24.23
N ASP A 48 38.69 19.31 24.41
CA ASP A 48 37.78 19.57 25.52
C ASP A 48 36.35 19.05 25.21
N PRO A 49 35.82 18.07 25.98
CA PRO A 49 34.46 17.57 25.80
C PRO A 49 33.38 18.65 25.89
N LYS A 50 33.58 19.70 26.70
CA LYS A 50 32.60 20.80 26.82
C LYS A 50 32.55 21.64 25.56
N SER A 51 33.71 22.02 25.02
CA SER A 51 33.82 22.70 23.73
C SER A 51 33.16 21.90 22.61
N ARG A 52 33.34 20.58 22.57
CA ARG A 52 32.69 19.70 21.56
C ARG A 52 31.19 19.60 21.72
N SER A 53 30.70 19.42 22.95
CA SER A 53 29.26 19.36 23.22
C SER A 53 28.57 20.69 22.87
N ALA A 54 29.19 21.83 23.21
CA ALA A 54 28.70 23.15 22.82
C ALA A 54 28.72 23.34 21.29
N ALA A 55 29.79 22.89 20.62
CA ALA A 55 29.90 22.92 19.16
C ALA A 55 28.79 22.10 18.51
N ALA A 56 28.51 20.91 19.02
CA ALA A 56 27.47 20.05 18.47
C ALA A 56 26.07 20.66 18.61
N SER A 57 25.74 21.22 19.77
CA SER A 57 24.49 21.98 19.95
C SER A 57 24.40 23.18 19.01
N ALA A 58 25.53 23.86 18.75
CA ALA A 58 25.57 24.93 17.76
C ALA A 58 25.36 24.41 16.33
N ILE A 59 25.95 23.26 15.97
CA ILE A 59 25.77 22.62 14.66
C ILE A 59 24.29 22.28 14.45
N SER A 60 23.62 21.68 15.43
CA SER A 60 22.19 21.32 15.30
C SER A 60 21.29 22.51 14.96
N ASN A 61 21.65 23.73 15.36
CA ASN A 61 20.91 24.94 14.97
C ASN A 61 21.36 25.48 13.61
N ILE A 62 22.66 25.42 13.30
CA ILE A 62 23.24 25.96 12.05
C ILE A 62 22.81 25.12 10.84
N ILE A 63 22.60 23.82 11.03
CA ILE A 63 22.32 22.86 9.97
C ILE A 63 20.94 23.00 9.34
N GLN A 64 20.03 23.71 10.01
CA GLN A 64 18.70 24.07 9.52
C GLN A 64 18.78 25.07 8.34
N ASP A 65 19.89 25.81 8.22
CA ASP A 65 20.15 26.66 7.05
C ASP A 65 20.88 25.84 5.97
N GLU A 66 20.26 25.73 4.79
CA GLU A 66 20.78 24.93 3.67
C GLU A 66 22.22 25.33 3.28
N LYS A 67 22.50 26.63 3.18
CA LYS A 67 23.84 27.12 2.79
C LYS A 67 24.89 26.71 3.84
N CYS A 68 24.57 26.86 5.11
CA CYS A 68 25.44 26.43 6.20
C CYS A 68 25.64 24.91 6.22
N ARG A 69 24.58 24.13 5.98
CA ARG A 69 24.62 22.67 5.89
C ARG A 69 25.55 22.20 4.78
N LYS A 70 25.41 22.73 3.56
CA LYS A 70 26.32 22.41 2.45
C LYS A 70 27.76 22.81 2.73
N LEU A 71 28.00 23.93 3.44
CA LEU A 71 29.34 24.33 3.88
C LEU A 71 29.93 23.37 4.93
N LEU A 72 29.14 22.92 5.91
CA LEU A 72 29.56 21.92 6.91
C LEU A 72 29.97 20.60 6.24
N LEU A 73 29.16 20.11 5.30
CA LEU A 73 29.47 18.91 4.52
C LEU A 73 30.77 19.09 3.70
N ARG A 74 30.93 20.25 3.07
CA ARG A 74 32.15 20.59 2.33
C ARG A 74 33.39 20.59 3.21
N GLU A 75 33.27 21.02 4.46
CA GLU A 75 34.33 20.99 5.47
C GLU A 75 34.55 19.62 6.12
N GLN A 76 34.00 18.54 5.54
CA GLN A 76 34.21 17.15 5.98
C GLN A 76 33.75 16.91 7.44
N VAL A 77 32.62 17.50 7.81
CA VAL A 77 32.04 17.31 9.16
C VAL A 77 31.75 15.83 9.44
N VAL A 78 31.26 15.07 8.45
CA VAL A 78 30.96 13.62 8.58
C VAL A 78 32.23 12.83 8.92
N HIS A 79 33.34 13.11 8.24
CA HIS A 79 34.63 12.48 8.53
C HIS A 79 35.12 12.81 9.94
N THR A 80 34.96 14.08 10.37
CA THR A 80 35.33 14.51 11.72
C THR A 80 34.50 13.76 12.78
N ILE A 81 33.19 13.66 12.56
CA ILE A 81 32.29 12.98 13.49
C ILE A 81 32.65 11.49 13.61
N THR A 82 32.74 10.79 12.49
CA THR A 82 32.99 9.34 12.43
C THR A 82 34.35 8.93 12.99
N THR A 83 35.38 9.78 12.82
CA THR A 83 36.76 9.43 13.25
C THR A 83 37.16 9.98 14.62
N GLN A 84 36.47 10.99 15.15
CA GLN A 84 36.87 11.67 16.39
C GLN A 84 35.74 11.73 17.41
N THR A 85 34.55 12.14 16.99
CA THR A 85 33.44 12.43 17.91
C THR A 85 32.74 11.16 18.41
N LEU A 86 32.48 10.20 17.52
CA LEU A 86 31.81 8.93 17.88
C LEU A 86 32.71 7.98 18.68
N THR A 87 34.02 8.12 18.54
CA THR A 87 35.02 7.29 19.24
C THR A 87 35.50 7.90 20.55
N ASP A 88 34.92 9.03 20.98
CA ASP A 88 35.34 9.71 22.20
C ASP A 88 34.94 8.95 23.47
N ALA A 89 35.74 9.11 24.53
CA ALA A 89 35.44 8.52 25.84
C ALA A 89 34.24 9.18 26.53
N ALA A 90 33.97 10.46 26.28
CA ALA A 90 32.85 11.20 26.86
C ALA A 90 31.54 10.82 26.17
N LEU A 91 30.55 10.43 26.97
CA LEU A 91 29.22 10.04 26.49
C LEU A 91 28.52 11.19 25.77
N GLU A 92 28.64 12.40 26.31
CA GLU A 92 28.04 13.62 25.77
C GLU A 92 28.60 13.97 24.40
N SER A 93 29.90 13.72 24.17
CA SER A 93 30.53 13.91 22.87
C SER A 93 29.94 12.95 21.83
N ARG A 94 29.77 11.68 22.20
CA ARG A 94 29.18 10.68 21.30
C ARG A 94 27.71 10.98 20.99
N ALA A 95 26.92 11.37 22.00
CA ALA A 95 25.53 11.79 21.83
C ALA A 95 25.40 12.97 20.87
N ALA A 96 26.27 13.97 21.01
CA ALA A 96 26.40 15.09 20.09
C ALA A 96 26.67 14.64 18.65
N GLY A 97 27.64 13.74 18.44
CA GLY A 97 27.98 13.22 17.11
C GLY A 97 26.80 12.52 16.44
N TRP A 98 26.11 11.65 17.16
CA TRP A 98 24.91 10.96 16.66
C TRP A 98 23.76 11.93 16.36
N GLY A 99 23.54 12.94 17.22
CA GLY A 99 22.53 13.96 17.01
C GLY A 99 22.78 14.80 15.75
N ILE A 100 24.04 15.14 15.44
CA ILE A 100 24.38 15.86 14.20
C ILE A 100 24.10 14.98 12.98
N LEU A 101 24.52 13.71 13.01
CA LEU A 101 24.28 12.79 11.89
C LEU A 101 22.79 12.59 11.64
N ARG A 102 21.98 12.45 12.71
CA ARG A 102 20.52 12.36 12.61
C ARG A 102 19.95 13.55 11.85
N VAL A 103 20.28 14.78 12.27
CA VAL A 103 19.72 15.97 11.63
C VAL A 103 20.23 16.13 10.19
N LEU A 104 21.49 15.77 9.90
CA LEU A 104 21.97 15.72 8.51
C LEU A 104 21.17 14.76 7.64
N ALA A 105 20.88 13.56 8.15
CA ALA A 105 20.13 12.55 7.41
C ALA A 105 18.66 12.96 7.17
N GLN A 106 18.05 13.70 8.10
CA GLN A 106 16.68 14.21 7.96
C GLN A 106 16.56 15.39 6.98
N GLU A 107 17.63 16.16 6.80
CA GLU A 107 17.62 17.43 6.06
C GLU A 107 18.26 17.35 4.65
N GLU A 108 18.98 16.27 4.38
CA GLU A 108 19.63 16.01 3.09
C GLU A 108 18.86 14.95 2.29
N GLU A 109 19.12 14.92 0.98
CA GLU A 109 18.51 13.94 0.08
C GLU A 109 19.00 12.50 0.38
N PRO A 110 18.26 11.45 -0.07
CA PRO A 110 18.60 10.05 0.18
C PRO A 110 20.05 9.65 -0.18
N ASP A 111 20.64 10.32 -1.18
CA ASP A 111 22.05 10.18 -1.56
C ASP A 111 23.04 10.39 -0.40
N PHE A 112 22.67 11.20 0.60
CA PHE A 112 23.46 11.39 1.81
C PHE A 112 23.49 10.13 2.68
N CYS A 113 22.34 9.46 2.88
CA CYS A 113 22.28 8.18 3.58
C CYS A 113 23.10 7.10 2.87
N ILE A 114 23.03 7.06 1.53
CA ILE A 114 23.88 6.18 0.71
C ILE A 114 25.37 6.52 0.91
N HIS A 115 25.73 7.79 1.00
CA HIS A 115 27.10 8.20 1.34
C HIS A 115 27.53 7.71 2.73
N LEU A 116 26.66 7.85 3.76
CA LEU A 116 26.93 7.34 5.11
C LEU A 116 27.16 5.82 5.11
N TYR A 117 26.32 5.08 4.39
CA TYR A 117 26.50 3.63 4.21
C TYR A 117 27.85 3.29 3.56
N ARG A 118 28.24 4.00 2.50
CA ARG A 118 29.54 3.81 1.82
C ARG A 118 30.76 4.12 2.69
N VAL A 119 30.61 4.92 3.74
CA VAL A 119 31.67 5.18 4.73
C VAL A 119 31.57 4.27 5.96
N ASP A 120 30.81 3.18 5.86
CA ASP A 120 30.69 2.13 6.89
C ASP A 120 30.08 2.64 8.21
N ILE A 121 29.05 3.50 8.11
CA ILE A 121 28.35 4.00 9.31
C ILE A 121 27.67 2.86 10.11
N LEU A 122 27.25 1.78 9.44
CA LEU A 122 26.55 0.67 10.10
C LEU A 122 27.43 -0.02 11.14
N THR A 123 28.75 -0.13 10.91
CA THR A 123 29.67 -0.67 11.92
C THR A 123 29.73 0.20 13.17
N ALA A 124 29.70 1.54 13.01
CA ALA A 124 29.65 2.46 14.14
C ALA A 124 28.30 2.39 14.88
N ILE A 125 27.20 2.26 14.14
CA ILE A 125 25.85 2.08 14.69
C ILE A 125 25.78 0.77 15.47
N GLU A 126 26.28 -0.35 14.93
CA GLU A 126 26.31 -1.65 15.59
C GLU A 126 27.03 -1.58 16.94
N PHE A 127 28.21 -0.95 16.98
CA PHE A 127 28.96 -0.79 18.22
C PHE A 127 28.22 0.05 19.28
N ALA A 128 27.62 1.17 18.85
CA ALA A 128 26.85 2.03 19.73
C ALA A 128 25.59 1.32 20.25
N THR A 129 24.87 0.63 19.37
CA THR A 129 23.69 -0.19 19.67
C THR A 129 24.02 -1.29 20.67
N LYS A 130 25.09 -2.05 20.45
CA LYS A 130 25.56 -3.06 21.41
C LYS A 130 25.78 -2.47 22.80
N SER A 131 26.48 -1.34 22.86
CA SER A 131 26.82 -0.68 24.11
C SER A 131 25.58 -0.22 24.88
N VAL A 132 24.59 0.37 24.20
CA VAL A 132 23.35 0.81 24.86
C VAL A 132 22.46 -0.37 25.25
N THR A 133 22.33 -1.40 24.41
CA THR A 133 21.56 -2.61 24.72
C THR A 133 22.10 -3.30 25.98
N GLU A 134 23.43 -3.43 26.12
CA GLU A 134 24.06 -4.01 27.30
C GLU A 134 23.75 -3.20 28.59
N ILE A 135 23.75 -1.87 28.50
CA ILE A 135 23.39 -0.99 29.63
C ILE A 135 21.91 -1.16 30.01
N LEU A 136 21.02 -1.23 29.02
CA LEU A 136 19.57 -1.36 29.25
C LEU A 136 19.17 -2.72 29.81
N LEU A 137 19.85 -3.80 29.39
CA LEU A 137 19.60 -5.17 29.84
C LEU A 137 20.44 -5.60 31.05
N SER A 138 21.28 -4.71 31.60
CA SER A 138 22.16 -5.06 32.69
C SER A 138 21.37 -5.54 33.91
N LYS A 139 21.68 -6.76 34.38
CA LYS A 139 21.08 -7.35 35.59
C LYS A 139 21.35 -6.50 36.84
N ASP A 140 22.41 -5.72 36.82
CA ASP A 140 22.77 -4.80 37.89
C ASP A 140 22.00 -3.48 37.82
N LEU A 141 20.99 -3.34 36.95
CA LEU A 141 20.21 -2.12 36.81
C LEU A 141 21.10 -0.89 36.53
N GLU A 142 22.13 -1.08 35.69
CA GLU A 142 23.12 -0.04 35.39
C GLU A 142 22.49 1.24 34.88
N PHE A 143 21.47 1.13 34.03
CA PHE A 143 20.73 2.29 33.56
C PHE A 143 20.07 3.07 34.71
N GLN A 144 19.34 2.39 35.62
CA GLN A 144 18.68 3.05 36.74
C GLN A 144 19.66 3.64 37.76
N LYS A 145 20.86 3.07 37.90
CA LYS A 145 21.90 3.55 38.81
C LYS A 145 22.59 4.84 38.35
N ARG A 146 22.53 5.15 37.04
CA ARG A 146 23.13 6.37 36.48
C ARG A 146 22.37 7.62 36.88
N SER A 147 23.04 8.76 36.84
CA SER A 147 22.39 10.05 37.10
C SER A 147 21.34 10.37 36.02
N LYS A 148 20.33 11.18 36.36
CA LYS A 148 19.29 11.58 35.39
C LYS A 148 19.85 12.23 34.11
N PRO A 149 20.87 13.10 34.15
CA PRO A 149 21.52 13.63 32.93
C PRO A 149 22.21 12.56 32.09
N GLU A 150 22.87 11.58 32.71
CA GLU A 150 23.49 10.46 31.98
C GLU A 150 22.44 9.57 31.33
N GLN A 151 21.35 9.26 32.03
CA GLN A 151 20.20 8.52 31.48
C GLN A 151 19.66 9.24 30.23
N ALA A 152 19.40 10.54 30.32
CA ALA A 152 18.91 11.34 29.19
C ALA A 152 19.90 11.35 28.01
N THR A 153 21.20 11.37 28.28
CA THR A 153 22.24 11.32 27.24
C THR A 153 22.26 9.97 26.53
N ILE A 154 22.10 8.85 27.27
CA ILE A 154 21.97 7.52 26.67
C ILE A 154 20.73 7.43 25.79
N LEU A 155 19.58 7.91 26.28
CA LEU A 155 18.33 7.87 25.51
C LEU A 155 18.39 8.75 24.26
N SER A 156 19.09 9.89 24.31
CA SER A 156 19.36 10.72 23.13
C SER A 156 20.21 10.00 22.08
N ILE A 157 21.19 9.18 22.50
CA ILE A 157 21.92 8.31 21.58
C ILE A 157 20.97 7.31 20.95
N VAL A 158 20.17 6.59 21.75
CA VAL A 158 19.22 5.58 21.24
C VAL A 158 18.25 6.20 20.23
N SER A 159 17.62 7.32 20.55
CA SER A 159 16.74 8.07 19.63
C SER A 159 17.45 8.45 18.32
N SER A 160 18.72 8.88 18.41
CA SER A 160 19.50 9.23 17.22
C SER A 160 19.85 8.03 16.36
N LEU A 161 20.16 6.89 16.98
CA LEU A 161 20.43 5.64 16.27
C LEU A 161 19.19 5.13 15.56
N VAL A 162 18.04 5.08 16.24
CA VAL A 162 16.77 4.62 15.65
C VAL A 162 16.38 5.52 14.47
N SER A 163 16.41 6.84 14.64
CA SER A 163 16.08 7.77 13.56
C SER A 163 17.04 7.69 12.36
N LEU A 164 18.33 7.44 12.60
CA LEU A 164 19.30 7.20 11.52
C LEU A 164 19.04 5.87 10.81
N LEU A 165 18.70 4.82 11.55
CA LEU A 165 18.37 3.51 10.97
C LEU A 165 17.13 3.61 10.07
N THR A 166 16.09 4.34 10.49
CA THR A 166 14.93 4.65 9.67
C THR A 166 15.35 5.34 8.36
N ALA A 167 16.06 6.48 8.45
CA ALA A 167 16.47 7.24 7.27
C ALA A 167 17.44 6.48 6.35
N LEU A 168 18.24 5.56 6.90
CA LEU A 168 19.12 4.68 6.12
C LEU A 168 18.33 3.58 5.39
N ALA A 169 17.34 2.99 6.05
CA ALA A 169 16.50 1.94 5.48
C ALA A 169 15.64 2.49 4.32
N GLU A 170 15.08 3.68 4.47
CA GLU A 170 14.27 4.35 3.43
C GLU A 170 15.10 4.76 2.20
N ALA A 171 16.42 4.89 2.33
CA ALA A 171 17.25 5.43 1.25
C ALA A 171 17.54 4.44 0.12
N GLN A 172 17.65 3.14 0.43
CA GLN A 172 17.97 2.10 -0.55
C GLN A 172 17.75 0.69 0.01
N ASP A 173 17.16 -0.21 -0.78
CA ASP A 173 16.89 -1.61 -0.41
C ASP A 173 18.12 -2.39 0.08
N GLU A 174 19.29 -2.17 -0.55
CA GLU A 174 20.56 -2.80 -0.12
C GLU A 174 20.91 -2.44 1.33
N ILE A 175 20.63 -1.18 1.74
CA ILE A 175 20.90 -0.68 3.09
C ILE A 175 19.86 -1.25 4.06
N LEU A 176 18.59 -1.30 3.66
CA LEU A 176 17.52 -1.94 4.42
C LEU A 176 17.88 -3.41 4.73
N GLU A 177 18.26 -4.19 3.72
CA GLU A 177 18.69 -5.59 3.90
C GLU A 177 19.89 -5.71 4.85
N ALA A 178 20.88 -4.81 4.74
CA ALA A 178 22.06 -4.80 5.60
C ALA A 178 21.69 -4.53 7.06
N ILE A 179 20.74 -3.63 7.32
CA ILE A 179 20.21 -3.34 8.66
C ILE A 179 19.43 -4.54 9.20
N SER A 180 18.52 -5.11 8.41
CA SER A 180 17.69 -6.27 8.81
C SER A 180 18.52 -7.50 9.16
N ARG A 181 19.66 -7.71 8.48
CA ARG A 181 20.60 -8.82 8.79
C ARG A 181 21.45 -8.56 10.03
N ASN A 182 21.52 -7.33 10.54
CA ASN A 182 22.32 -7.01 11.71
C ASN A 182 21.61 -7.46 13.01
N ALA A 183 22.07 -8.56 13.58
CA ALA A 183 21.47 -9.15 14.78
C ALA A 183 21.49 -8.22 16.01
N ILE A 184 22.50 -7.35 16.14
CA ILE A 184 22.64 -6.43 17.27
C ILE A 184 21.64 -5.28 17.14
N VAL A 185 21.53 -4.70 15.94
CA VAL A 185 20.58 -3.62 15.66
C VAL A 185 19.14 -4.11 15.84
N THR A 186 18.79 -5.24 15.19
CA THR A 186 17.45 -5.82 15.30
C THR A 186 17.11 -6.15 16.76
N ARG A 187 18.05 -6.68 17.54
CA ARG A 187 17.83 -6.95 18.97
C ARG A 187 17.48 -5.70 19.78
N LEU A 188 18.13 -4.55 19.52
CA LEU A 188 17.75 -3.30 20.18
C LEU A 188 16.33 -2.87 19.81
N LEU A 189 15.97 -2.93 18.53
CA LEU A 189 14.62 -2.58 18.08
C LEU A 189 13.56 -3.48 18.73
N LEU A 190 13.80 -4.79 18.79
CA LEU A 190 12.92 -5.76 19.46
C LEU A 190 12.79 -5.48 20.96
N LEU A 191 13.88 -5.08 21.62
CA LEU A 191 13.86 -4.68 23.03
C LEU A 191 13.02 -3.42 23.27
N LEU A 192 13.22 -2.37 22.46
CA LEU A 192 12.50 -1.09 22.58
C LEU A 192 11.00 -1.22 22.28
N THR A 193 10.63 -2.18 21.44
CA THR A 193 9.23 -2.48 21.12
C THR A 193 8.54 -3.38 22.14
N SER A 194 9.30 -4.05 23.01
CA SER A 194 8.77 -4.96 24.04
C SER A 194 8.27 -4.27 25.31
N ASP A 195 7.60 -5.07 26.15
CA ASP A 195 7.18 -4.65 27.50
C ASP A 195 8.26 -4.88 28.58
N GLU A 196 9.42 -5.46 28.24
CA GLU A 196 10.48 -5.77 29.21
C GLU A 196 10.99 -4.51 29.93
N LEU A 197 10.97 -3.37 29.23
CA LEU A 197 11.39 -2.06 29.75
C LEU A 197 10.22 -1.14 30.13
N ALA A 198 8.99 -1.66 30.21
CA ALA A 198 7.78 -0.87 30.48
C ALA A 198 7.79 -0.13 31.84
N SER A 199 8.64 -0.57 32.78
CA SER A 199 8.81 0.08 34.09
C SER A 199 9.48 1.47 34.00
N ASN A 200 10.08 1.83 32.86
CA ASN A 200 10.75 3.10 32.67
C ASN A 200 10.07 3.95 31.57
N PRO A 201 9.28 4.97 31.94
CA PRO A 201 8.56 5.82 30.98
C PRO A 201 9.48 6.52 29.97
N ASP A 202 10.70 6.88 30.39
CA ASP A 202 11.66 7.57 29.52
C ASP A 202 12.12 6.64 28.38
N ILE A 203 12.23 5.33 28.62
CA ILE A 203 12.55 4.34 27.58
C ILE A 203 11.32 4.08 26.70
N VAL A 204 10.15 3.94 27.30
CA VAL A 204 8.88 3.70 26.59
C VAL A 204 8.60 4.80 25.57
N SER A 205 9.04 6.04 25.84
CA SER A 205 8.92 7.15 24.88
C SER A 205 9.63 6.93 23.54
N LEU A 206 10.59 5.99 23.47
CA LEU A 206 11.30 5.62 22.24
C LEU A 206 10.60 4.53 21.43
N ARG A 207 9.51 3.95 21.98
CA ARG A 207 8.83 2.81 21.37
C ARG A 207 8.26 3.15 20.00
N SER A 208 7.60 4.30 19.85
CA SER A 208 6.96 4.67 18.59
C SER A 208 7.99 4.78 17.46
N ASP A 209 9.13 5.42 17.72
CA ASP A 209 10.23 5.51 16.73
C ASP A 209 10.80 4.13 16.39
N ALA A 210 10.93 3.25 17.38
CA ALA A 210 11.41 1.88 17.17
C ALA A 210 10.41 1.03 16.38
N LEU A 211 9.10 1.18 16.63
CA LEU A 211 8.04 0.52 15.86
C LEU A 211 8.02 1.03 14.42
N ALA A 212 8.15 2.33 14.18
CA ALA A 212 8.21 2.91 12.84
C ALA A 212 9.43 2.38 12.05
N CYS A 213 10.59 2.33 12.70
CA CYS A 213 11.79 1.72 12.10
C CYS A 213 11.57 0.23 11.79
N LEU A 214 11.00 -0.53 12.73
CA LEU A 214 10.72 -1.95 12.54
C LEU A 214 9.69 -2.20 11.42
N MET A 215 8.69 -1.34 11.28
CA MET A 215 7.67 -1.43 10.23
C MET A 215 8.33 -1.41 8.84
N ILE A 216 9.19 -0.41 8.59
CA ILE A 216 9.94 -0.28 7.34
C ILE A 216 10.83 -1.51 7.10
N LEU A 217 11.57 -1.95 8.13
CA LEU A 217 12.48 -3.09 7.98
C LEU A 217 11.77 -4.42 7.71
N CYS A 218 10.51 -4.56 8.12
CA CYS A 218 9.68 -5.74 7.90
C CYS A 218 8.91 -5.71 6.57
N GLU A 219 8.86 -4.58 5.88
CA GLU A 219 8.21 -4.49 4.56
C GLU A 219 8.96 -5.36 3.55
N ASP A 220 8.25 -6.30 2.92
CA ASP A 220 8.79 -7.30 1.99
C ASP A 220 10.05 -8.03 2.51
N ASN A 221 10.13 -8.28 3.82
CA ASN A 221 11.31 -8.86 4.47
C ASN A 221 10.98 -10.13 5.24
N GLU A 222 10.92 -11.25 4.52
CA GLU A 222 10.61 -12.58 5.06
C GLU A 222 11.56 -12.98 6.21
N GLN A 223 12.87 -12.74 6.07
CA GLN A 223 13.86 -13.17 7.06
C GLN A 223 13.72 -12.46 8.41
N LEU A 224 13.49 -11.14 8.39
CA LEU A 224 13.27 -10.40 9.62
C LEU A 224 11.89 -10.72 10.20
N SER A 225 10.88 -10.86 9.34
CA SER A 225 9.52 -11.17 9.75
C SER A 225 9.43 -12.51 10.48
N ASP A 226 10.03 -13.57 9.92
CA ASP A 226 10.15 -14.88 10.56
C ASP A 226 10.82 -14.78 11.94
N LYS A 227 11.92 -14.02 12.03
CA LYS A 227 12.64 -13.79 13.28
C LYS A 227 11.78 -13.10 14.33
N VAL A 228 10.98 -12.09 13.96
CA VAL A 228 10.10 -11.35 14.89
C VAL A 228 9.05 -12.28 15.51
N ILE A 229 8.51 -13.21 14.71
CA ILE A 229 7.47 -14.15 15.15
C ILE A 229 8.06 -15.26 16.03
N HIS A 230 9.16 -15.87 15.62
CA HIS A 230 9.70 -17.06 16.28
C HIS A 230 10.65 -16.76 17.44
N THR A 231 11.18 -15.54 17.54
CA THR A 231 12.08 -15.19 18.63
C THR A 231 11.35 -15.24 19.98
N LYS A 232 11.92 -16.01 20.92
CA LYS A 232 11.48 -15.99 22.32
C LYS A 232 12.08 -14.82 23.10
N GLU A 233 13.06 -14.13 22.51
CA GLU A 233 13.69 -12.96 23.11
C GLU A 233 12.73 -11.77 23.07
N HIS A 234 12.61 -11.04 24.18
CA HIS A 234 11.74 -9.86 24.35
C HIS A 234 10.22 -10.05 24.12
N ARG A 235 9.77 -11.21 23.63
CA ARG A 235 8.36 -11.54 23.32
C ARG A 235 7.67 -10.50 22.42
N THR A 236 8.44 -9.92 21.49
CA THR A 236 8.00 -8.78 20.68
C THR A 236 6.68 -9.03 19.95
N TYR A 237 6.51 -10.18 19.29
CA TYR A 237 5.24 -10.52 18.62
C TYR A 237 4.03 -10.49 19.56
N GLY A 238 4.16 -11.02 20.78
CA GLY A 238 3.11 -10.96 21.79
C GLY A 238 2.80 -9.53 22.25
N THR A 239 3.83 -8.68 22.40
CA THR A 239 3.64 -7.26 22.71
C THR A 239 2.96 -6.52 21.56
N LEU A 240 3.32 -6.78 20.29
CA LEU A 240 2.65 -6.21 19.12
C LEU A 240 1.16 -6.58 19.09
N LEU A 241 0.82 -7.85 19.34
CA LEU A 241 -0.57 -8.32 19.44
C LEU A 241 -1.34 -7.71 20.63
N SER A 242 -0.64 -7.19 21.64
CA SER A 242 -1.26 -6.46 22.75
C SER A 242 -1.45 -4.98 22.39
N LEU A 243 -0.41 -4.33 21.86
CA LEU A 243 -0.42 -2.92 21.44
C LEU A 243 -1.44 -2.65 20.33
N ARG A 244 -1.65 -3.59 19.39
CA ARG A 244 -2.66 -3.46 18.34
C ARG A 244 -4.08 -3.23 18.86
N LYS A 245 -4.35 -3.43 20.15
CA LYS A 245 -5.69 -3.22 20.74
C LYS A 245 -5.95 -1.76 21.13
N THR A 246 -4.95 -0.88 21.03
CA THR A 246 -5.07 0.53 21.39
C THR A 246 -5.09 1.43 20.16
N ALA A 247 -6.10 2.28 20.01
CA ALA A 247 -6.23 3.21 18.88
C ALA A 247 -5.43 4.52 19.11
N ASN A 248 -4.11 4.41 19.22
CA ASN A 248 -3.18 5.53 19.34
C ASN A 248 -1.93 5.27 18.46
N GLY A 249 -0.95 6.19 18.47
CA GLY A 249 0.27 6.07 17.67
C GLY A 249 0.97 4.70 17.79
N ASP A 250 1.25 4.24 19.02
CA ASP A 250 1.89 2.94 19.25
C ASP A 250 1.07 1.77 18.69
N GLY A 251 -0.25 1.78 18.89
CA GLY A 251 -1.10 0.69 18.43
C GLY A 251 -1.31 0.67 16.91
N VAL A 252 -1.38 1.83 16.25
CA VAL A 252 -1.41 1.89 14.78
C VAL A 252 -0.08 1.44 14.20
N LEU A 253 1.05 1.90 14.76
CA LEU A 253 2.37 1.42 14.36
C LEU A 253 2.53 -0.09 14.55
N ALA A 254 2.03 -0.63 15.67
CA ALA A 254 2.01 -2.07 15.89
C ALA A 254 1.15 -2.81 14.86
N CYS A 255 0.02 -2.23 14.43
CA CYS A 255 -0.76 -2.76 13.30
C CYS A 255 0.05 -2.75 12.00
N GLY A 256 0.78 -1.67 11.71
CA GLY A 256 1.64 -1.58 10.52
C GLY A 256 2.74 -2.64 10.51
N VAL A 257 3.44 -2.85 11.63
CA VAL A 257 4.42 -3.93 11.76
C VAL A 257 3.74 -5.29 11.52
N LEU A 258 2.62 -5.59 12.21
CA LEU A 258 1.91 -6.86 12.07
C LEU A 258 1.42 -7.10 10.63
N HIS A 259 0.91 -6.06 9.96
CA HIS A 259 0.50 -6.15 8.57
C HIS A 259 1.67 -6.59 7.67
N ASN A 260 2.84 -5.96 7.82
CA ASN A 260 4.04 -6.32 7.06
C ASN A 260 4.53 -7.74 7.38
N LEU A 261 4.39 -8.19 8.64
CA LEU A 261 4.68 -9.58 9.01
C LEU A 261 3.72 -10.56 8.32
N PHE A 262 2.43 -10.26 8.27
CA PHE A 262 1.42 -11.12 7.65
C PHE A 262 1.62 -11.20 6.14
N ALA A 263 1.87 -10.07 5.47
CA ALA A 263 2.13 -10.02 4.05
C ALA A 263 3.43 -10.75 3.67
N SER A 264 4.52 -10.54 4.42
CA SER A 264 5.83 -11.15 4.12
C SER A 264 5.89 -12.67 4.33
N LEU A 265 4.90 -13.25 5.01
CA LEU A 265 4.87 -14.67 5.40
C LEU A 265 3.65 -15.40 4.84
N GLU A 266 2.85 -14.75 3.99
CA GLU A 266 1.59 -15.29 3.44
C GLU A 266 1.81 -16.61 2.69
N ASP A 267 2.93 -16.75 1.98
CA ASP A 267 3.28 -17.95 1.19
C ASP A 267 3.87 -19.09 2.03
N GLN A 268 4.07 -18.90 3.33
CA GLN A 268 4.61 -19.95 4.18
C GLN A 268 3.47 -20.80 4.76
N ASP A 269 3.65 -22.12 4.82
CA ASP A 269 2.80 -23.07 5.55
C ASP A 269 2.87 -22.87 7.10
N ILE A 270 3.02 -21.64 7.56
CA ILE A 270 3.06 -21.27 8.97
C ILE A 270 1.71 -20.69 9.35
N ALA A 271 0.97 -21.45 10.16
CA ALA A 271 -0.22 -20.94 10.82
C ALA A 271 0.18 -19.86 11.84
N LEU A 272 0.09 -18.59 11.44
CA LEU A 272 0.35 -17.44 12.31
C LEU A 272 -0.69 -17.29 13.42
N GLY A 273 -1.85 -17.96 13.29
CA GLY A 273 -2.98 -17.86 14.23
C GLY A 273 -3.61 -16.47 14.30
N ALA A 274 -3.27 -15.60 13.34
CA ALA A 274 -3.68 -14.21 13.25
C ALA A 274 -3.55 -13.72 11.79
N ASP A 275 -4.41 -12.81 11.38
CA ASP A 275 -4.41 -12.19 10.05
C ASP A 275 -4.75 -10.68 10.14
N ASN A 276 -4.92 -10.03 8.98
CA ASN A 276 -5.26 -8.61 8.91
C ASN A 276 -6.66 -8.27 9.48
N SER A 277 -7.59 -9.24 9.61
CA SER A 277 -8.92 -9.00 10.20
C SER A 277 -8.84 -8.50 11.63
N LEU A 278 -7.78 -8.89 12.32
CA LEU A 278 -7.47 -8.51 13.69
C LEU A 278 -6.97 -7.06 13.83
N LEU A 279 -6.49 -6.45 12.74
CA LEU A 279 -5.92 -5.09 12.74
C LEU A 279 -6.97 -4.04 12.42
N ILE A 280 -7.86 -4.36 11.48
CA ILE A 280 -8.87 -3.47 10.91
C ILE A 280 -9.70 -2.73 11.99
N PRO A 281 -10.24 -3.40 13.04
CA PRO A 281 -11.05 -2.70 14.04
C PRO A 281 -10.31 -1.55 14.76
N THR A 282 -9.02 -1.73 15.04
CA THR A 282 -8.21 -0.69 15.69
C THR A 282 -7.92 0.46 14.74
N LEU A 283 -7.59 0.15 13.48
CA LEU A 283 -7.36 1.15 12.45
C LEU A 283 -8.62 2.01 12.26
N SER A 284 -9.79 1.38 12.12
CA SER A 284 -11.09 2.06 12.06
C SER A 284 -11.37 2.91 13.29
N GLN A 285 -11.07 2.40 14.49
CA GLN A 285 -11.28 3.14 15.73
C GLN A 285 -10.38 4.39 15.83
N ALA A 286 -9.17 4.37 15.27
CA ALA A 286 -8.30 5.54 15.20
C ALA A 286 -8.87 6.62 14.25
N LEU A 287 -9.46 6.20 13.12
CA LEU A 287 -10.13 7.08 12.15
C LEU A 287 -11.42 7.69 12.70
N LYS A 288 -12.19 6.91 13.46
CA LYS A 288 -13.43 7.35 14.09
C LYS A 288 -13.24 8.55 15.03
N ALA A 289 -12.06 8.69 15.62
CA ALA A 289 -11.72 9.82 16.48
C ALA A 289 -11.44 11.13 15.74
N TYR A 290 -11.35 11.11 14.40
CA TYR A 290 -11.07 12.30 13.60
C TYR A 290 -12.28 13.22 13.46
N GLU A 291 -12.08 14.50 13.82
CA GLU A 291 -13.04 15.58 13.66
C GLU A 291 -12.52 16.70 12.73
N PRO A 292 -13.34 17.25 11.82
CA PRO A 292 -12.92 18.36 10.95
C PRO A 292 -12.45 19.59 11.73
N GLY A 293 -11.31 20.15 11.36
CA GLY A 293 -10.71 21.32 12.02
C GLY A 293 -10.01 21.01 13.35
N GLN A 294 -9.78 19.72 13.66
CA GLN A 294 -8.94 19.30 14.77
C GLN A 294 -7.56 19.96 14.68
N LYS A 295 -7.05 20.43 15.82
CA LYS A 295 -5.69 20.96 15.93
C LYS A 295 -4.93 20.17 16.98
N SER A 296 -3.64 19.97 16.73
CA SER A 296 -2.75 19.25 17.62
C SER A 296 -1.40 19.95 17.64
N ASP A 297 -0.91 20.26 18.84
CA ASP A 297 0.45 20.73 19.08
C ASP A 297 1.42 19.56 19.34
N ALA A 298 0.91 18.31 19.31
CA ALA A 298 1.75 17.13 19.48
C ALA A 298 2.62 16.89 18.25
N VAL A 299 3.80 16.32 18.47
CA VAL A 299 4.82 16.09 17.44
C VAL A 299 5.03 14.59 17.26
N GLY A 300 5.35 14.17 16.03
CA GLY A 300 5.59 12.76 15.68
C GLY A 300 4.36 11.90 15.96
N TRP A 301 4.57 10.68 16.45
CA TRP A 301 3.51 9.69 16.65
C TRP A 301 2.51 9.98 17.77
N ALA A 302 2.75 11.03 18.57
CA ALA A 302 1.75 11.55 19.51
C ALA A 302 0.69 12.42 18.80
N ASN A 303 0.96 12.87 17.57
CA ASN A 303 0.04 13.65 16.77
C ASN A 303 -1.03 12.76 16.12
N PRO A 304 -2.33 13.00 16.38
CA PRO A 304 -3.42 12.25 15.77
C PRO A 304 -3.39 12.16 14.26
N PHE A 305 -2.99 13.25 13.59
CA PHE A 305 -2.93 13.27 12.14
C PHE A 305 -1.94 12.24 11.57
N GLU A 306 -0.78 12.07 12.19
CA GLU A 306 0.26 11.17 11.70
C GLU A 306 -0.20 9.71 11.78
N TYR A 307 -0.74 9.29 12.93
CA TYR A 307 -1.22 7.91 13.06
C TYR A 307 -2.55 7.66 12.34
N GLN A 308 -3.39 8.67 12.12
CA GLN A 308 -4.60 8.53 11.31
C GLN A 308 -4.27 8.38 9.82
N GLN A 309 -3.28 9.14 9.33
CA GLN A 309 -2.78 8.99 7.97
C GLN A 309 -2.19 7.59 7.78
N LEU A 310 -1.32 7.14 8.70
CA LEU A 310 -0.77 5.78 8.66
C LEU A 310 -1.88 4.71 8.71
N ALA A 311 -2.93 4.90 9.50
CA ALA A 311 -4.05 3.96 9.54
C ALA A 311 -4.75 3.82 8.17
N LEU A 312 -4.91 4.93 7.44
CA LEU A 312 -5.46 4.90 6.07
C LEU A 312 -4.51 4.20 5.09
N GLU A 313 -3.21 4.42 5.21
CA GLU A 313 -2.18 3.76 4.39
C GLU A 313 -2.18 2.23 4.62
N ILE A 314 -2.23 1.79 5.88
CA ILE A 314 -2.32 0.36 6.22
C ILE A 314 -3.62 -0.24 5.68
N LEU A 315 -4.77 0.43 5.83
CA LEU A 315 -6.04 -0.06 5.27
C LEU A 315 -6.00 -0.13 3.74
N ALA A 316 -5.33 0.82 3.07
CA ALA A 316 -5.14 0.80 1.64
C ALA A 316 -4.29 -0.39 1.20
N SER A 317 -3.25 -0.73 1.95
CA SER A 317 -2.40 -1.90 1.72
C SER A 317 -3.15 -3.21 1.97
N ILE A 318 -3.88 -3.34 3.08
CA ILE A 318 -4.76 -4.51 3.31
C ILE A 318 -5.78 -4.68 2.16
N GLY A 319 -6.27 -3.57 1.61
CA GLY A 319 -7.18 -3.60 0.46
C GLY A 319 -6.60 -4.23 -0.80
N THR A 320 -5.28 -4.17 -1.04
CA THR A 320 -4.64 -4.77 -2.21
C THR A 320 -4.43 -6.28 -2.06
N THR A 321 -4.35 -6.78 -0.82
CA THR A 321 -4.14 -8.21 -0.52
C THR A 321 -5.45 -9.02 -0.45
N LEU A 322 -6.61 -8.45 -0.80
CA LEU A 322 -7.87 -9.20 -0.82
C LEU A 322 -7.92 -10.29 -1.92
N ASN A 323 -7.14 -10.12 -2.99
CA ASN A 323 -7.15 -11.05 -4.12
C ASN A 323 -6.41 -12.35 -3.83
N THR A 324 -5.39 -12.33 -2.96
CA THR A 324 -4.59 -13.52 -2.60
C THR A 324 -5.40 -14.50 -1.76
N ALA A 325 -6.26 -14.00 -0.86
CA ALA A 325 -7.13 -14.82 -0.03
C ALA A 325 -8.29 -15.50 -0.79
N ALA A 326 -8.73 -14.92 -1.91
CA ALA A 326 -9.84 -15.45 -2.72
C ALA A 326 -9.42 -16.57 -3.70
N GLU A 327 -8.12 -16.75 -3.94
CA GLU A 327 -7.56 -17.79 -4.82
C GLU A 327 -7.22 -19.10 -4.08
N ALA A 328 -7.37 -19.15 -2.76
CA ALA A 328 -7.19 -20.39 -2.00
C ALA A 328 -8.29 -21.39 -2.36
N GLU A 329 -7.95 -22.41 -3.16
CA GLU A 329 -8.84 -23.51 -3.48
C GLU A 329 -9.44 -24.09 -2.18
N PRO A 330 -10.74 -24.42 -2.15
CA PRO A 330 -11.32 -25.08 -0.98
C PRO A 330 -10.55 -26.38 -0.75
N GLN A 331 -9.94 -26.50 0.44
CA GLN A 331 -9.33 -27.74 0.89
C GLN A 331 -10.37 -28.83 0.74
N LYS A 332 -10.13 -29.79 -0.16
CA LYS A 332 -10.94 -31.00 -0.25
C LYS A 332 -10.88 -31.66 1.11
N GLU A 333 -11.96 -31.53 1.88
CA GLU A 333 -12.16 -32.30 3.09
C GLU A 333 -11.85 -33.76 2.78
N GLY A 334 -10.91 -34.31 3.56
CA GLY A 334 -10.44 -35.67 3.39
C GLY A 334 -11.62 -36.62 3.41
N LYS A 335 -11.81 -37.34 2.31
CA LYS A 335 -12.68 -38.51 2.31
C LYS A 335 -12.27 -39.40 3.49
N PRO A 336 -13.20 -39.81 4.37
CA PRO A 336 -12.85 -40.74 5.43
C PRO A 336 -12.31 -42.02 4.80
N GLU A 337 -11.09 -42.37 5.20
CA GLU A 337 -10.43 -43.61 4.83
C GLU A 337 -11.33 -44.79 5.22
N ALA A 338 -11.66 -45.62 4.22
CA ALA A 338 -12.27 -46.91 4.45
C ALA A 338 -11.25 -47.82 5.15
N ASN A 339 -11.52 -48.18 6.40
CA ASN A 339 -10.88 -49.31 7.05
C ASN A 339 -11.50 -50.59 6.49
N ASP A 340 -10.72 -51.31 5.69
CA ASP A 340 -10.89 -52.75 5.46
C ASP A 340 -10.45 -53.54 6.70
N ASP A 341 -10.87 -54.81 6.72
CA ASP A 341 -10.61 -55.91 7.67
C ASP A 341 -11.72 -56.08 8.74
N GLU A 342 -12.41 -57.21 8.89
CA GLU A 342 -12.11 -58.59 8.49
C GLU A 342 -13.38 -59.48 8.63
N GLU A 343 -13.44 -60.52 7.79
CA GLU A 343 -14.14 -61.82 7.97
C GLU A 343 -15.67 -61.88 8.12
N MET A 344 -16.34 -62.53 7.15
CA MET A 344 -16.73 -63.94 7.29
C MET A 344 -17.36 -64.50 6.00
N ALA A 345 -17.09 -65.78 5.79
CA ALA A 345 -17.26 -66.54 4.57
C ALA A 345 -18.68 -67.11 4.35
N ASP A 346 -18.88 -67.48 3.09
CA ASP A 346 -19.66 -68.61 2.57
C ASP A 346 -21.20 -68.56 2.50
N ALA A 347 -21.62 -68.83 1.25
CA ALA A 347 -22.67 -69.76 0.82
C ALA A 347 -24.08 -69.21 0.48
N ASP A 348 -24.35 -69.33 -0.82
CA ASP A 348 -25.50 -69.96 -1.46
C ASP A 348 -26.88 -69.29 -1.50
N GLU A 349 -27.44 -69.35 -2.74
CA GLU A 349 -28.85 -69.60 -3.12
C GLU A 349 -29.94 -68.65 -2.54
N GLU A 350 -31.07 -68.30 -3.16
CA GLU A 350 -31.75 -68.60 -4.41
C GLU A 350 -32.90 -67.55 -4.52
N ILE A 351 -33.64 -67.62 -5.62
CA ILE A 351 -34.83 -66.81 -5.98
C ILE A 351 -36.03 -67.12 -5.05
N SER A 352 -36.86 -66.12 -4.70
CA SER A 352 -38.33 -66.29 -4.65
C SER A 352 -39.10 -64.97 -4.51
N ASP A 353 -40.11 -64.81 -5.38
CA ASP A 353 -41.28 -63.94 -5.21
C ASP A 353 -42.09 -64.27 -3.94
N GLY A 354 -42.83 -63.29 -3.42
CA GLY A 354 -43.89 -63.49 -2.43
C GLY A 354 -44.52 -62.19 -1.92
N GLU A 355 -45.73 -61.91 -2.38
CA GLU A 355 -46.67 -60.93 -1.81
C GLU A 355 -47.18 -61.38 -0.43
N GLU A 356 -47.38 -60.45 0.52
CA GLU A 356 -48.63 -60.18 1.27
C GLU A 356 -48.39 -59.45 2.61
N GLU A 357 -49.19 -58.39 2.78
CA GLU A 357 -49.82 -57.80 3.97
C GLU A 357 -49.22 -57.89 5.39
N GLY A 358 -49.17 -56.73 6.05
CA GLY A 358 -49.69 -56.59 7.42
C GLY A 358 -48.84 -55.81 8.42
N GLY A 359 -49.18 -54.53 8.61
CA GLY A 359 -49.17 -53.76 9.87
C GLY A 359 -47.88 -53.69 10.71
N GLU A 360 -47.38 -52.48 10.95
CA GLU A 360 -47.62 -51.71 12.18
C GLU A 360 -47.06 -50.29 11.99
N GLU A 361 -47.78 -49.32 12.54
CA GLU A 361 -47.46 -47.89 12.52
C GLU A 361 -46.28 -47.65 13.48
N ASP A 362 -45.10 -47.34 12.95
CA ASP A 362 -44.07 -46.63 13.71
C ASP A 362 -44.11 -45.17 13.24
N GLU A 363 -44.78 -44.33 14.03
CA GLU A 363 -44.62 -42.88 14.01
C GLU A 363 -43.17 -42.57 14.41
N GLU A 364 -42.27 -42.48 13.43
CA GLU A 364 -40.97 -41.84 13.65
C GLU A 364 -41.23 -40.36 13.95
N GLU A 365 -41.09 -39.99 15.22
CA GLU A 365 -41.05 -38.62 15.68
C GLU A 365 -39.97 -37.89 14.88
N MET A 366 -40.42 -36.96 14.03
CA MET A 366 -39.58 -36.05 13.26
C MET A 366 -38.59 -35.37 14.22
N ASP A 367 -37.30 -35.64 14.05
CA ASP A 367 -36.23 -35.09 14.91
C ASP A 367 -36.27 -33.56 14.86
N ASP A 368 -36.04 -32.90 15.99
CA ASP A 368 -36.05 -31.45 16.09
C ASP A 368 -35.03 -30.83 15.10
N ASP A 369 -33.96 -31.57 14.76
CA ASP A 369 -32.93 -31.20 13.78
C ASP A 369 -33.45 -31.22 12.32
N GLU A 370 -34.36 -32.14 11.97
CA GLU A 370 -35.00 -32.16 10.63
C GLU A 370 -36.07 -31.07 10.49
N LEU A 371 -36.79 -30.78 11.58
CA LEU A 371 -37.75 -29.67 11.66
C LEU A 371 -37.04 -28.31 11.56
N GLU A 372 -35.84 -28.16 12.13
CA GLU A 372 -35.03 -26.95 12.02
C GLU A 372 -34.49 -26.76 10.58
N ALA A 373 -34.01 -27.83 9.94
CA ALA A 373 -33.55 -27.79 8.55
C ALA A 373 -34.67 -27.46 7.54
N ASP A 374 -35.88 -28.00 7.73
CA ASP A 374 -37.02 -27.72 6.85
C ASP A 374 -37.61 -26.32 7.09
N MET A 375 -37.56 -25.82 8.34
CA MET A 375 -37.92 -24.44 8.67
C MET A 375 -36.90 -23.42 8.12
N GLU A 376 -35.64 -23.81 7.92
CA GLU A 376 -34.61 -23.00 7.27
C GLU A 376 -34.85 -22.88 5.76
N LEU A 377 -35.24 -23.97 5.10
CA LEU A 377 -35.64 -23.98 3.68
C LEU A 377 -36.92 -23.19 3.39
N VAL A 378 -37.86 -23.13 4.34
CA VAL A 378 -39.14 -22.41 4.20
C VAL A 378 -39.03 -20.92 4.54
N THR A 379 -38.09 -20.51 5.42
CA THR A 379 -37.93 -19.10 5.82
C THR A 379 -37.02 -18.26 4.91
N GLY A 380 -36.43 -18.85 3.87
CA GLY A 380 -35.58 -18.16 2.87
C GLY A 380 -36.27 -17.10 2.01
N ALA A 381 -37.58 -16.87 2.18
CA ALA A 381 -38.33 -15.87 1.43
C ALA A 381 -38.62 -14.56 2.18
N ASP A 382 -38.33 -14.45 3.49
CA ASP A 382 -38.61 -13.23 4.27
C ASP A 382 -37.74 -13.09 5.54
N ARG A 383 -36.40 -13.19 5.42
CA ARG A 383 -35.47 -12.77 6.49
C ARG A 383 -34.72 -11.49 6.13
N ASN A 384 -34.93 -10.50 7.00
CA ASN A 384 -34.33 -9.17 7.00
C ASN A 384 -32.80 -9.22 7.17
N GLU A 385 -32.09 -8.37 6.42
CA GLU A 385 -30.84 -7.63 6.69
C GLU A 385 -29.68 -8.15 7.60
N GLU A 386 -29.66 -9.36 8.18
CA GLU A 386 -28.67 -9.68 9.23
C GLU A 386 -27.77 -10.92 9.07
N ASP A 387 -27.77 -11.68 7.96
CA ASP A 387 -26.69 -12.69 7.76
C ASP A 387 -26.31 -12.90 6.28
N SER A 388 -25.62 -11.91 5.70
CA SER A 388 -24.75 -12.13 4.53
C SER A 388 -23.44 -12.78 5.03
N ASN A 389 -23.51 -14.02 5.49
CA ASN A 389 -22.44 -14.53 6.35
C ASN A 389 -21.20 -14.97 5.54
N ILE A 390 -20.35 -14.01 5.17
CA ILE A 390 -19.00 -14.20 4.61
C ILE A 390 -17.99 -14.51 5.73
N ASP A 391 -18.36 -15.38 6.67
CA ASP A 391 -17.55 -15.73 7.84
C ASP A 391 -16.20 -16.34 7.47
N ASP A 392 -16.14 -17.06 6.35
CA ASP A 392 -14.91 -17.65 5.81
C ASP A 392 -13.96 -16.62 5.18
N LEU A 393 -14.39 -15.35 5.08
CA LEU A 393 -13.60 -14.22 4.56
C LEU A 393 -13.48 -13.11 5.62
N PRO A 394 -12.80 -13.37 6.75
CA PRO A 394 -12.80 -12.48 7.90
C PRO A 394 -12.22 -11.09 7.59
N ILE A 395 -11.23 -10.99 6.69
CA ILE A 395 -10.65 -9.72 6.27
C ILE A 395 -11.70 -8.88 5.51
N LEU A 396 -12.40 -9.47 4.53
CA LEU A 396 -13.42 -8.75 3.78
C LEU A 396 -14.59 -8.34 4.69
N LYS A 397 -15.05 -9.25 5.56
CA LYS A 397 -16.11 -8.97 6.53
C LYS A 397 -15.76 -7.78 7.42
N THR A 398 -14.57 -7.80 8.04
CA THR A 398 -14.13 -6.69 8.90
C THR A 398 -13.88 -5.39 8.13
N LEU A 399 -13.43 -5.43 6.88
CA LEU A 399 -13.35 -4.22 6.04
C LEU A 399 -14.74 -3.61 5.82
N ILE A 400 -15.74 -4.43 5.49
CA ILE A 400 -17.12 -3.98 5.27
C ILE A 400 -17.72 -3.42 6.55
N ASP A 401 -17.62 -4.13 7.66
CA ASP A 401 -18.30 -3.80 8.91
C ASP A 401 -17.63 -2.65 9.66
N ASN A 402 -16.30 -2.54 9.58
CA ASN A 402 -15.54 -1.58 10.40
C ASN A 402 -14.84 -0.50 9.60
N ALA A 403 -14.16 -0.81 8.49
CA ALA A 403 -13.31 0.15 7.79
C ALA A 403 -14.10 1.08 6.86
N LEU A 404 -14.91 0.49 5.98
CA LEU A 404 -15.64 1.19 4.93
C LEU A 404 -16.54 2.32 5.44
N PRO A 405 -17.28 2.19 6.57
CA PRO A 405 -18.07 3.28 7.11
C PRO A 405 -17.23 4.53 7.44
N GLU A 406 -16.05 4.34 8.04
CA GLU A 406 -15.16 5.45 8.40
C GLU A 406 -14.42 6.02 7.18
N LEU A 407 -14.02 5.16 6.23
CA LEU A 407 -13.41 5.59 4.97
C LEU A 407 -14.38 6.44 4.13
N ILE A 408 -15.64 6.00 4.00
CA ILE A 408 -16.71 6.77 3.34
C ILE A 408 -16.90 8.11 4.05
N ARG A 409 -17.03 8.10 5.39
CA ARG A 409 -17.21 9.33 6.17
C ARG A 409 -16.09 10.33 5.89
N ILE A 410 -14.82 9.91 5.95
CA ILE A 410 -13.66 10.78 5.73
C ILE A 410 -13.60 11.26 4.28
N ALA A 411 -13.81 10.38 3.30
CA ALA A 411 -13.78 10.72 1.88
C ALA A 411 -14.88 11.72 1.49
N SER A 412 -16.04 11.66 2.14
CA SER A 412 -17.17 12.57 1.92
C SER A 412 -17.04 13.94 2.60
N LEU A 413 -16.00 14.18 3.41
CA LEU A 413 -15.80 15.48 4.05
C LEU A 413 -15.36 16.53 3.02
N SER A 414 -15.82 17.78 3.21
CA SER A 414 -15.24 18.91 2.50
C SER A 414 -13.96 19.36 3.22
N PRO A 415 -12.78 19.26 2.60
CA PRO A 415 -11.53 19.66 3.24
C PRO A 415 -11.53 21.17 3.49
N VAL A 416 -11.09 21.57 4.68
CA VAL A 416 -11.01 22.98 5.13
C VAL A 416 -9.58 23.45 5.36
N ASP A 417 -8.63 22.52 5.36
CA ASP A 417 -7.20 22.71 5.56
C ASP A 417 -6.39 21.61 4.85
N ASP A 418 -5.07 21.77 4.78
CA ASP A 418 -4.19 20.82 4.09
C ASP A 418 -4.19 19.43 4.76
N ALA A 419 -4.43 19.36 6.07
CA ALA A 419 -4.46 18.09 6.80
C ALA A 419 -5.71 17.27 6.43
N SER A 420 -6.88 17.91 6.41
CA SER A 420 -8.14 17.29 5.97
C SER A 420 -8.11 16.91 4.48
N LEU A 421 -7.45 17.70 3.63
CA LEU A 421 -7.24 17.36 2.23
C LEU A 421 -6.37 16.10 2.08
N ARG A 422 -5.26 16.00 2.83
CA ARG A 422 -4.41 14.80 2.84
C ARG A 422 -5.20 13.57 3.29
N LEU A 423 -5.90 13.64 4.42
CA LEU A 423 -6.70 12.52 4.92
C LEU A 423 -7.79 12.09 3.92
N GLN A 424 -8.44 13.04 3.25
CA GLN A 424 -9.39 12.72 2.18
C GLN A 424 -8.71 11.96 1.03
N GLY A 425 -7.53 12.41 0.59
CA GLY A 425 -6.75 11.73 -0.45
C GLY A 425 -6.38 10.28 -0.07
N HIS A 426 -5.88 10.07 1.15
CA HIS A 426 -5.56 8.73 1.64
C HIS A 426 -6.80 7.84 1.80
N ALA A 427 -7.93 8.40 2.26
CA ALA A 427 -9.19 7.65 2.34
C ALA A 427 -9.70 7.23 0.96
N LEU A 428 -9.61 8.11 -0.04
CA LEU A 428 -9.94 7.79 -1.43
C LEU A 428 -9.02 6.71 -2.00
N SER A 429 -7.72 6.75 -1.67
CA SER A 429 -6.77 5.70 -2.05
C SER A 429 -7.13 4.34 -1.45
N ALA A 430 -7.46 4.30 -0.16
CA ALA A 430 -7.89 3.06 0.51
C ALA A 430 -9.19 2.50 -0.10
N LEU A 431 -10.19 3.35 -0.30
CA LEU A 431 -11.44 2.97 -0.98
C LEU A 431 -11.18 2.44 -2.39
N ASN A 432 -10.29 3.10 -3.13
CA ASN A 432 -9.91 2.69 -4.48
C ASN A 432 -9.31 1.29 -4.48
N ASN A 433 -8.34 1.01 -3.61
CA ASN A 433 -7.67 -0.29 -3.56
C ASN A 433 -8.66 -1.41 -3.21
N ILE A 434 -9.50 -1.20 -2.19
CA ILE A 434 -10.53 -2.18 -1.80
C ILE A 434 -11.51 -2.42 -2.96
N ALA A 435 -12.02 -1.35 -3.58
CA ALA A 435 -12.97 -1.47 -4.69
C ALA A 435 -12.37 -2.16 -5.92
N TRP A 436 -11.09 -1.90 -6.22
CA TRP A 436 -10.39 -2.56 -7.33
C TRP A 436 -10.19 -4.04 -7.07
N SER A 437 -9.75 -4.44 -5.87
CA SER A 437 -9.60 -5.85 -5.52
C SER A 437 -10.93 -6.58 -5.61
N VAL A 438 -12.00 -6.04 -5.02
CA VAL A 438 -13.33 -6.65 -5.14
C VAL A 438 -13.82 -6.71 -6.60
N SER A 439 -13.44 -5.75 -7.44
CA SER A 439 -13.82 -5.74 -8.86
C SER A 439 -13.12 -6.81 -9.71
N LEU A 440 -12.07 -7.45 -9.20
CA LEU A 440 -11.36 -8.53 -9.87
C LEU A 440 -12.02 -9.89 -9.62
N ILE A 441 -12.87 -10.00 -8.59
CA ILE A 441 -13.64 -11.21 -8.30
C ILE A 441 -14.63 -11.49 -9.44
N ASP A 442 -14.65 -12.74 -9.90
CA ASP A 442 -15.61 -13.16 -10.92
C ASP A 442 -16.98 -13.46 -10.31
N PHE A 443 -17.81 -12.44 -10.28
CA PHE A 443 -19.21 -12.54 -9.84
C PHE A 443 -20.14 -13.25 -10.84
N SER A 444 -19.61 -13.75 -11.97
CA SER A 444 -20.38 -14.69 -12.80
C SER A 444 -20.40 -16.10 -12.20
N ASP A 445 -19.46 -16.41 -11.31
CA ASP A 445 -19.45 -17.64 -10.52
C ASP A 445 -20.43 -17.54 -9.34
N ALA A 446 -21.31 -18.53 -9.21
CA ALA A 446 -22.30 -18.62 -8.14
C ALA A 446 -21.65 -18.75 -6.74
N HIS A 447 -20.43 -19.30 -6.64
CA HIS A 447 -19.72 -19.42 -5.37
C HIS A 447 -19.41 -18.04 -4.74
N ASN A 448 -19.30 -16.99 -5.56
CA ASN A 448 -19.01 -15.62 -5.11
C ASN A 448 -20.28 -14.82 -4.81
N ALA A 449 -21.48 -15.42 -4.84
CA ALA A 449 -22.73 -14.71 -4.63
C ALA A 449 -22.83 -14.07 -3.23
N LEU A 450 -22.32 -14.73 -2.19
CA LEU A 450 -22.32 -14.19 -0.82
C LEU A 450 -21.44 -12.95 -0.70
N ILE A 451 -20.24 -12.98 -1.29
CA ILE A 451 -19.33 -11.83 -1.39
C ILE A 451 -20.03 -10.66 -2.07
N GLN A 452 -20.72 -10.96 -3.17
CA GLN A 452 -21.43 -9.94 -3.92
C GLN A 452 -22.59 -9.33 -3.16
N ASN A 453 -23.38 -10.15 -2.45
CA ASN A 453 -24.50 -9.68 -1.64
C ASN A 453 -24.01 -8.77 -0.51
N ALA A 454 -22.87 -9.09 0.11
CA ALA A 454 -22.24 -8.24 1.12
C ALA A 454 -21.68 -6.93 0.54
N TRP A 455 -21.10 -6.98 -0.67
CA TRP A 455 -20.49 -5.80 -1.31
C TRP A 455 -21.51 -4.84 -1.94
N ASP A 456 -22.61 -5.33 -2.50
CA ASP A 456 -23.58 -4.54 -3.25
C ASP A 456 -24.08 -3.28 -2.50
N PRO A 457 -24.49 -3.35 -1.21
CA PRO A 457 -24.86 -2.18 -0.42
C PRO A 457 -23.72 -1.17 -0.27
N VAL A 458 -22.49 -1.65 -0.09
CA VAL A 458 -21.29 -0.82 0.05
C VAL A 458 -20.98 -0.11 -1.26
N GLY A 459 -20.95 -0.83 -2.39
CA GLY A 459 -20.73 -0.24 -3.71
C GLY A 459 -21.75 0.85 -4.03
N ARG A 460 -23.01 0.66 -3.62
CA ARG A 460 -24.07 1.66 -3.74
C ARG A 460 -23.81 2.90 -2.87
N ALA A 461 -23.40 2.69 -1.62
CA ALA A 461 -23.04 3.76 -0.71
C ALA A 461 -21.84 4.58 -1.21
N LEU A 462 -20.78 3.91 -1.69
CA LEU A 462 -19.60 4.56 -2.28
C LEU A 462 -19.99 5.45 -3.45
N TRP A 463 -20.84 4.96 -4.35
CA TRP A 463 -21.31 5.75 -5.48
C TRP A 463 -22.10 6.98 -5.03
N ALA A 464 -23.09 6.79 -4.17
CA ALA A 464 -24.03 7.83 -3.78
C ALA A 464 -23.43 8.88 -2.83
N GLN A 465 -22.53 8.48 -1.93
CA GLN A 465 -22.00 9.34 -0.86
C GLN A 465 -20.62 9.93 -1.17
N VAL A 466 -19.83 9.29 -2.05
CA VAL A 466 -18.45 9.73 -2.36
C VAL A 466 -18.35 10.14 -3.82
N ILE A 467 -18.57 9.22 -4.76
CA ILE A 467 -18.29 9.43 -6.19
C ILE A 467 -19.18 10.52 -6.78
N ALA A 468 -20.51 10.37 -6.69
CA ALA A 468 -21.44 11.30 -7.32
C ALA A 468 -21.36 12.73 -6.73
N PRO A 469 -21.21 12.92 -5.40
CA PRO A 469 -21.00 14.25 -4.82
C PRO A 469 -19.68 14.90 -5.24
N ILE A 470 -18.55 14.18 -5.22
CA ILE A 470 -17.26 14.75 -5.65
C ILE A 470 -17.32 15.15 -7.12
N LEU A 471 -17.88 14.31 -8.00
CA LEU A 471 -18.08 14.65 -9.40
C LEU A 471 -19.02 15.84 -9.60
N ALA A 472 -19.92 16.13 -8.65
CA ALA A 472 -20.81 17.28 -8.71
C ALA A 472 -20.13 18.62 -8.41
N THR A 473 -18.93 18.59 -7.84
CA THR A 473 -18.18 19.80 -7.50
C THR A 473 -17.50 20.45 -8.71
N ASP A 474 -17.44 19.75 -9.87
CA ASP A 474 -16.70 20.18 -11.06
C ASP A 474 -15.27 20.62 -10.72
N THR A 475 -14.59 19.83 -9.88
CA THR A 475 -13.25 20.14 -9.38
C THR A 475 -12.23 20.35 -10.52
N ALA A 476 -11.40 21.38 -10.37
CA ALA A 476 -10.25 21.61 -11.24
C ALA A 476 -9.00 20.83 -10.80
N ASP A 477 -9.06 20.16 -9.65
CA ASP A 477 -8.00 19.31 -9.13
C ASP A 477 -7.94 17.99 -9.92
N LEU A 478 -6.90 17.85 -10.74
CA LEU A 478 -6.67 16.68 -11.58
C LEU A 478 -6.34 15.43 -10.76
N ASP A 479 -5.71 15.58 -9.60
CA ASP A 479 -5.36 14.45 -8.75
C ASP A 479 -6.63 13.91 -8.11
N LEU A 480 -7.46 14.78 -7.52
CA LEU A 480 -8.77 14.38 -6.99
C LEU A 480 -9.66 13.76 -8.08
N ALA A 481 -9.70 14.36 -9.27
CA ALA A 481 -10.45 13.82 -10.41
C ALA A 481 -9.94 12.44 -10.84
N THR A 482 -8.63 12.19 -10.79
CA THR A 482 -8.01 10.89 -11.09
C THR A 482 -8.38 9.84 -10.06
N HIS A 483 -8.28 10.16 -8.77
CA HIS A 483 -8.64 9.25 -7.67
C HIS A 483 -10.12 8.88 -7.71
N VAL A 484 -11.02 9.86 -7.83
CA VAL A 484 -12.48 9.58 -7.85
C VAL A 484 -12.90 8.82 -9.10
N THR A 485 -12.29 9.09 -10.26
CA THR A 485 -12.60 8.36 -11.50
C THR A 485 -12.10 6.92 -11.42
N SER A 486 -10.93 6.70 -10.82
CA SER A 486 -10.38 5.36 -10.58
C SER A 486 -11.28 4.55 -9.63
N LEU A 487 -11.70 5.15 -8.51
CA LEU A 487 -12.64 4.54 -7.58
C LEU A 487 -13.98 4.23 -8.27
N ALA A 488 -14.50 5.17 -9.06
CA ALA A 488 -15.74 4.98 -9.80
C ALA A 488 -15.66 3.82 -10.78
N TRP A 489 -14.51 3.61 -11.41
CA TRP A 489 -14.31 2.47 -12.30
C TRP A 489 -14.37 1.14 -11.54
N GLY A 490 -13.61 0.99 -10.44
CA GLY A 490 -13.66 -0.23 -9.61
C GLY A 490 -15.06 -0.53 -9.05
N VAL A 491 -15.77 0.51 -8.58
CA VAL A 491 -17.15 0.38 -8.08
C VAL A 491 -18.13 0.03 -9.21
N ALA A 492 -18.04 0.69 -10.37
CA ALA A 492 -18.93 0.38 -11.50
C ALA A 492 -18.71 -1.05 -12.02
N ARG A 493 -17.45 -1.50 -12.06
CA ARG A 493 -17.06 -2.84 -12.48
C ARG A 493 -17.55 -3.93 -11.51
N SER A 494 -17.56 -3.66 -10.20
CA SER A 494 -18.10 -4.62 -9.22
C SER A 494 -19.64 -4.69 -9.23
N LEU A 495 -20.34 -3.59 -9.49
CA LEU A 495 -21.82 -3.55 -9.55
C LEU A 495 -22.41 -4.07 -10.88
N ARG A 496 -21.65 -4.12 -11.97
CA ARG A 496 -22.00 -4.68 -13.31
C ARG A 496 -23.42 -4.37 -13.81
N GLY A 497 -23.88 -3.13 -13.72
CA GLY A 497 -25.16 -2.71 -14.31
C GLY A 497 -26.43 -3.31 -13.69
N ARG A 498 -26.31 -4.07 -12.58
CA ARG A 498 -27.41 -4.80 -11.92
C ARG A 498 -28.68 -3.96 -11.64
N PRO A 499 -29.84 -4.61 -11.46
CA PRO A 499 -31.07 -3.93 -11.08
C PRO A 499 -30.85 -2.96 -9.91
N ASN A 500 -31.46 -1.78 -10.01
CA ASN A 500 -31.39 -0.70 -9.02
C ASN A 500 -30.03 0.00 -8.85
N THR A 501 -29.03 -0.14 -9.73
CA THR A 501 -27.75 0.61 -9.60
C THR A 501 -27.97 2.11 -9.34
N PRO A 502 -27.11 2.77 -8.54
CA PRO A 502 -27.25 4.18 -8.17
C PRO A 502 -26.87 5.14 -9.31
N PHE A 503 -26.58 4.61 -10.50
CA PHE A 503 -26.14 5.37 -11.66
C PHE A 503 -27.29 6.23 -12.19
N THR A 504 -27.05 7.53 -12.34
CA THR A 504 -27.98 8.50 -12.90
C THR A 504 -27.43 9.08 -14.21
N GLU A 505 -26.99 10.34 -14.22
CA GLU A 505 -26.48 11.08 -15.38
C GLU A 505 -24.97 11.36 -15.27
N GLU A 506 -24.25 10.68 -14.36
CA GLU A 506 -22.81 10.88 -14.14
C GLU A 506 -21.98 10.54 -15.38
N HIS A 507 -22.48 9.71 -16.30
CA HIS A 507 -21.81 9.41 -17.58
C HIS A 507 -21.50 10.68 -18.37
N ARG A 508 -22.38 11.70 -18.34
CA ARG A 508 -22.11 12.97 -19.02
C ARG A 508 -20.95 13.72 -18.39
N ARG A 509 -20.78 13.62 -17.08
CA ARG A 509 -19.66 14.26 -16.36
C ARG A 509 -18.34 13.59 -16.67
N PHE A 510 -18.30 12.26 -16.74
CA PHE A 510 -17.09 11.55 -17.17
C PHE A 510 -16.72 11.86 -18.63
N ILE A 511 -17.70 12.00 -19.53
CA ILE A 511 -17.45 12.44 -20.91
C ILE A 511 -16.88 13.87 -20.92
N ALA A 512 -17.45 14.79 -20.13
CA ALA A 512 -16.95 16.16 -20.03
C ALA A 512 -15.53 16.22 -19.43
N LEU A 513 -15.27 15.41 -18.40
CA LEU A 513 -13.95 15.29 -17.77
C LEU A 513 -12.91 14.76 -18.76
N TYR A 514 -13.24 13.72 -19.52
CA TYR A 514 -12.40 13.22 -20.62
C TYR A 514 -12.12 14.29 -21.68
N GLN A 515 -13.10 15.14 -22.01
CA GLN A 515 -12.88 16.23 -22.96
C GLN A 515 -11.96 17.32 -22.36
N ALA A 516 -12.08 17.58 -21.06
CA ALA A 516 -11.24 18.55 -20.36
C ALA A 516 -9.77 18.11 -20.26
N THR A 517 -9.48 16.81 -20.27
CA THR A 517 -8.08 16.31 -20.28
C THR A 517 -7.41 16.45 -21.65
N LYS A 518 -8.17 16.59 -22.75
CA LYS A 518 -7.62 16.81 -24.10
C LYS A 518 -6.93 18.17 -24.20
N GLY A 519 -5.60 18.15 -24.12
CA GLY A 519 -4.74 19.34 -24.21
C GLY A 519 -4.05 19.71 -22.89
N SER A 520 -4.26 18.94 -21.81
CA SER A 520 -3.50 19.09 -20.57
C SER A 520 -2.12 18.43 -20.70
N PRO A 521 -1.03 19.04 -20.19
CA PRO A 521 0.31 18.43 -20.14
C PRO A 521 0.32 17.07 -19.43
N ALA A 522 -0.56 16.89 -18.43
CA ALA A 522 -0.69 15.65 -17.66
C ALA A 522 -1.17 14.44 -18.51
N ALA A 523 -1.71 14.66 -19.71
CA ALA A 523 -2.10 13.59 -20.63
C ALA A 523 -0.93 12.96 -21.39
N GLN A 524 0.29 13.53 -21.29
CA GLN A 524 1.45 13.13 -22.12
C GLN A 524 2.61 12.48 -21.34
N ASP A 525 2.63 12.58 -20.00
CA ASP A 525 3.78 12.19 -19.16
C ASP A 525 3.45 11.05 -18.16
N SER A 526 2.57 10.11 -18.51
CA SER A 526 2.37 8.91 -17.68
C SER A 526 3.35 7.81 -18.09
N GLU A 527 4.12 7.28 -17.13
CA GLU A 527 5.01 6.11 -17.34
C GLU A 527 4.24 4.90 -17.86
N ASP A 528 3.00 4.70 -17.39
CA ASP A 528 2.04 3.72 -17.93
C ASP A 528 0.87 4.45 -18.63
N PRO A 529 0.80 4.39 -19.97
CA PRO A 529 -0.30 4.98 -20.74
C PRO A 529 -1.72 4.54 -20.32
N PHE A 530 -1.88 3.38 -19.66
CA PHE A 530 -3.18 2.90 -19.17
C PHE A 530 -3.58 3.49 -17.82
N GLN A 531 -2.67 4.16 -17.11
CA GLN A 531 -2.98 4.86 -15.85
C GLN A 531 -3.49 6.29 -16.05
N SER A 532 -3.62 6.77 -17.28
CA SER A 532 -4.14 8.10 -17.53
C SER A 532 -5.60 8.26 -17.07
N LEU A 533 -5.96 9.49 -16.69
CA LEU A 533 -7.34 9.85 -16.38
C LEU A 533 -8.27 9.60 -17.59
N SER A 534 -7.78 9.79 -18.83
CA SER A 534 -8.57 9.54 -20.03
C SER A 534 -9.00 8.07 -20.17
N VAL A 535 -8.08 7.13 -19.92
CA VAL A 535 -8.37 5.69 -19.93
C VAL A 535 -9.34 5.34 -18.81
N LYS A 536 -9.13 5.87 -17.60
CA LYS A 536 -10.05 5.65 -16.46
C LYS A 536 -11.48 6.13 -16.77
N CYS A 537 -11.63 7.29 -17.42
CA CYS A 537 -12.94 7.78 -17.87
C CYS A 537 -13.60 6.82 -18.87
N ILE A 538 -12.85 6.29 -19.84
CA ILE A 538 -13.38 5.34 -20.83
C ILE A 538 -13.83 4.05 -20.14
N GLY A 539 -12.99 3.54 -19.23
CA GLY A 539 -13.28 2.34 -18.45
C GLY A 539 -14.58 2.44 -17.66
N VAL A 540 -14.74 3.48 -16.82
CA VAL A 540 -15.97 3.68 -16.04
C VAL A 540 -17.20 3.85 -16.93
N LEU A 541 -17.08 4.58 -18.04
CA LEU A 541 -18.17 4.77 -19.00
C LEU A 541 -18.64 3.44 -19.59
N GLY A 542 -17.71 2.57 -19.96
CA GLY A 542 -18.09 1.28 -20.50
C GLY A 542 -18.87 0.41 -19.50
N GLN A 543 -18.46 0.42 -18.22
CA GLN A 543 -19.18 -0.29 -17.16
C GLN A 543 -20.60 0.28 -16.92
N LEU A 544 -20.76 1.60 -17.00
CA LEU A 544 -22.06 2.29 -16.89
C LEU A 544 -23.03 1.98 -18.04
N ALA A 545 -22.54 1.44 -19.15
CA ALA A 545 -23.31 1.13 -20.35
C ALA A 545 -23.74 -0.34 -20.48
N LEU A 546 -23.27 -1.22 -19.60
CA LEU A 546 -23.63 -2.65 -19.59
C LEU A 546 -25.13 -2.86 -19.30
N GLU A 547 -25.69 -3.97 -19.77
CA GLU A 547 -27.10 -4.33 -19.49
C GLU A 547 -27.29 -4.55 -17.98
N PRO A 548 -28.44 -4.16 -17.37
CA PRO A 548 -29.62 -3.46 -17.91
C PRO A 548 -29.57 -1.90 -17.92
N ALA A 549 -28.49 -1.27 -18.39
CA ALA A 549 -28.44 0.20 -18.51
C ALA A 549 -29.57 0.78 -19.39
N PRO A 550 -30.14 1.94 -19.03
CA PRO A 550 -31.14 2.60 -19.87
C PRO A 550 -30.61 2.87 -21.29
N VAL A 551 -31.42 2.58 -22.31
CA VAL A 551 -31.06 2.71 -23.74
C VAL A 551 -30.48 4.10 -24.07
N GLY A 552 -30.99 5.16 -23.44
CA GLY A 552 -30.47 6.52 -23.62
C GLY A 552 -29.02 6.69 -23.15
N ARG A 553 -28.70 6.14 -21.97
CA ARG A 553 -27.33 6.15 -21.42
C ARG A 553 -26.39 5.31 -22.28
N ASN A 554 -26.79 4.08 -22.63
CA ASN A 554 -26.00 3.22 -23.51
C ASN A 554 -25.71 3.91 -24.86
N ARG A 555 -26.71 4.60 -25.44
CA ARG A 555 -26.55 5.34 -26.69
C ARG A 555 -25.52 6.47 -26.57
N ASP A 556 -25.65 7.32 -25.56
CA ASP A 556 -24.72 8.45 -25.34
C ASP A 556 -23.26 7.94 -25.24
N ILE A 557 -23.05 6.87 -24.48
CA ILE A 557 -21.73 6.26 -24.25
C ILE A 557 -21.23 5.56 -25.51
N GLY A 558 -22.05 4.76 -26.18
CA GLY A 558 -21.68 4.05 -27.40
C GLY A 558 -21.27 5.01 -28.52
N ILE A 559 -21.99 6.12 -28.71
CA ILE A 559 -21.63 7.18 -29.67
C ILE A 559 -20.26 7.78 -29.30
N PHE A 560 -20.04 8.07 -28.02
CA PHE A 560 -18.77 8.59 -27.54
C PHE A 560 -17.60 7.62 -27.87
N LEU A 561 -17.72 6.34 -27.52
CA LEU A 561 -16.68 5.33 -27.76
C LEU A 561 -16.36 5.17 -29.25
N VAL A 562 -17.39 5.08 -30.11
CA VAL A 562 -17.19 5.00 -31.57
C VAL A 562 -16.54 6.26 -32.13
N THR A 563 -16.88 7.44 -31.58
CA THR A 563 -16.25 8.72 -31.97
C THR A 563 -14.75 8.74 -31.66
N LEU A 564 -14.32 8.12 -30.55
CA LEU A 564 -12.89 8.01 -30.23
C LEU A 564 -12.12 7.24 -31.30
N LEU A 565 -12.69 6.15 -31.81
CA LEU A 565 -12.08 5.35 -32.88
C LEU A 565 -12.08 6.09 -34.22
N ALA A 566 -13.15 6.84 -34.50
CA ALA A 566 -13.21 7.70 -35.69
C ALA A 566 -12.13 8.80 -35.66
N GLY A 567 -11.77 9.29 -34.47
CA GLY A 567 -10.75 10.31 -34.22
C GLY A 567 -9.30 9.86 -34.42
N LEU A 568 -9.02 8.56 -34.64
CA LEU A 568 -7.67 8.10 -34.95
C LEU A 568 -7.10 8.79 -36.21
N PRO A 569 -5.83 9.24 -36.19
CA PRO A 569 -4.79 8.94 -35.19
C PRO A 569 -4.65 9.93 -34.02
N GLU A 570 -5.50 10.95 -33.91
CA GLU A 570 -5.39 11.97 -32.84
C GLU A 570 -5.77 11.44 -31.45
N THR A 571 -6.60 10.39 -31.39
CA THR A 571 -6.91 9.68 -30.16
C THR A 571 -5.69 8.90 -29.67
N PRO A 572 -5.26 9.04 -28.39
CA PRO A 572 -4.19 8.24 -27.82
C PRO A 572 -4.42 6.74 -27.99
N THR A 573 -3.33 5.99 -28.13
CA THR A 573 -3.42 4.53 -28.40
C THR A 573 -4.08 3.78 -27.25
N ALA A 574 -3.74 4.11 -25.99
CA ALA A 574 -4.33 3.47 -24.82
C ALA A 574 -5.85 3.72 -24.74
N ASP A 575 -6.29 4.97 -24.96
CA ASP A 575 -7.71 5.33 -25.07
C ASP A 575 -8.44 4.50 -26.13
N ALA A 576 -7.86 4.35 -27.32
CA ALA A 576 -8.46 3.60 -28.41
C ALA A 576 -8.55 2.10 -28.11
N VAL A 577 -7.54 1.53 -27.45
CA VAL A 577 -7.54 0.13 -26.99
C VAL A 577 -8.64 -0.09 -25.95
N GLU A 578 -8.73 0.79 -24.95
CA GLU A 578 -9.76 0.68 -23.91
C GLU A 578 -11.16 0.84 -24.51
N ALA A 579 -11.36 1.81 -25.42
CA ALA A 579 -12.64 2.02 -26.09
C ALA A 579 -13.09 0.79 -26.91
N LEU A 580 -12.14 0.09 -27.55
CA LEU A 580 -12.43 -1.16 -28.26
C LEU A 580 -12.91 -2.25 -27.29
N ASN A 581 -12.19 -2.46 -26.19
CA ASN A 581 -12.57 -3.45 -25.19
C ASN A 581 -13.96 -3.19 -24.60
N GLN A 582 -14.25 -1.94 -24.22
CA GLN A 582 -15.57 -1.57 -23.72
C GLN A 582 -16.67 -1.79 -24.79
N ILE A 583 -16.42 -1.51 -26.06
CA ILE A 583 -17.38 -1.81 -27.15
C ILE A 583 -17.64 -3.32 -27.28
N PHE A 584 -16.60 -4.15 -27.14
CA PHE A 584 -16.75 -5.60 -27.21
C PHE A 584 -17.62 -6.12 -26.05
N ASP A 585 -17.40 -5.61 -24.84
CA ASP A 585 -18.13 -6.02 -23.65
C ASP A 585 -19.59 -5.57 -23.68
N ILE A 586 -19.84 -4.29 -24.01
CA ILE A 586 -21.20 -3.74 -24.07
C ILE A 586 -22.03 -4.48 -25.11
N TYR A 587 -21.50 -4.65 -26.32
CA TYR A 587 -22.25 -5.22 -27.44
C TYR A 587 -21.88 -6.70 -27.67
N ALA A 588 -21.62 -7.47 -26.62
CA ALA A 588 -21.24 -8.87 -26.75
C ALA A 588 -22.43 -9.77 -27.17
N ASP A 589 -23.63 -9.47 -26.66
CA ASP A 589 -24.82 -10.33 -26.77
C ASP A 589 -25.90 -9.70 -27.67
N GLU A 590 -26.56 -10.53 -28.48
CA GLU A 590 -27.64 -10.11 -29.38
C GLU A 590 -29.00 -9.95 -28.68
N SER A 591 -29.12 -10.50 -27.47
CA SER A 591 -30.33 -10.46 -26.64
C SER A 591 -30.50 -9.16 -25.86
N TYR A 592 -29.44 -8.35 -25.73
CA TYR A 592 -29.47 -7.11 -24.96
C TYR A 592 -30.36 -6.04 -25.58
N SER A 593 -30.98 -5.23 -24.71
CA SER A 593 -32.02 -4.27 -25.08
C SER A 593 -31.54 -3.21 -26.08
N TYR A 594 -30.27 -2.81 -25.98
CA TYR A 594 -29.64 -1.80 -26.80
C TYR A 594 -28.96 -2.34 -28.07
N GLU A 595 -28.91 -3.65 -28.28
CA GLU A 595 -28.32 -4.22 -29.51
C GLU A 595 -29.05 -3.69 -30.75
N LYS A 596 -30.37 -3.86 -30.79
CA LYS A 596 -31.19 -3.36 -31.92
C LYS A 596 -31.33 -1.83 -31.89
N GLU A 597 -31.62 -1.27 -30.71
CA GLU A 597 -32.00 0.14 -30.55
C GLU A 597 -30.83 1.14 -30.60
N VAL A 598 -29.60 0.65 -30.44
CA VAL A 598 -28.38 1.47 -30.46
C VAL A 598 -27.42 0.92 -31.50
N PHE A 599 -26.87 -0.28 -31.29
CA PHE A 599 -25.75 -0.79 -32.11
C PHE A 599 -26.10 -0.86 -33.61
N TRP A 600 -27.25 -1.48 -33.95
CA TRP A 600 -27.71 -1.58 -35.33
C TRP A 600 -28.32 -0.28 -35.85
N LYS A 601 -29.16 0.38 -35.06
CA LYS A 601 -29.87 1.62 -35.47
C LYS A 601 -28.92 2.79 -35.73
N ASN A 602 -27.79 2.86 -35.03
CA ASN A 602 -26.77 3.88 -35.20
C ASN A 602 -25.61 3.45 -36.12
N ASP A 603 -25.74 2.33 -36.85
CA ASP A 603 -24.74 1.82 -37.79
C ASP A 603 -23.33 1.65 -37.19
N PHE A 604 -23.22 1.21 -35.92
CA PHE A 604 -21.91 1.07 -35.27
C PHE A 604 -20.99 0.07 -36.00
N VAL A 605 -21.55 -1.01 -36.57
CA VAL A 605 -20.81 -1.97 -37.40
C VAL A 605 -20.04 -1.28 -38.53
N LYS A 606 -20.69 -0.34 -39.22
CA LYS A 606 -20.08 0.39 -40.34
C LYS A 606 -18.90 1.24 -39.87
N HIS A 607 -19.08 1.98 -38.78
CA HIS A 607 -18.02 2.83 -38.23
C HIS A 607 -16.83 2.00 -37.73
N LEU A 608 -17.09 0.86 -37.09
CA LEU A 608 -16.05 -0.09 -36.66
C LEU A 608 -15.30 -0.67 -37.85
N ASP A 609 -15.99 -1.03 -38.94
CA ASP A 609 -15.36 -1.49 -40.19
C ASP A 609 -14.43 -0.43 -40.80
N GLU A 610 -14.88 0.82 -40.83
CA GLU A 610 -14.08 1.96 -41.32
C GLU A 610 -12.88 2.27 -40.41
N ALA A 611 -12.97 1.94 -39.12
CA ALA A 611 -11.88 2.11 -38.15
C ALA A 611 -10.77 1.04 -38.28
N VAL A 612 -11.07 -0.18 -38.75
CA VAL A 612 -10.10 -1.29 -38.88
C VAL A 612 -8.74 -0.87 -39.49
N PRO A 613 -8.67 -0.21 -40.67
CA PRO A 613 -7.39 0.19 -41.24
C PRO A 613 -6.64 1.22 -40.36
N LYS A 614 -7.36 2.12 -39.69
CA LYS A 614 -6.77 3.12 -38.78
C LYS A 614 -6.17 2.45 -37.55
N VAL A 615 -6.92 1.54 -36.91
CA VAL A 615 -6.43 0.78 -35.74
C VAL A 615 -5.20 -0.04 -36.13
N ARG A 616 -5.21 -0.74 -37.27
CA ARG A 616 -4.02 -1.48 -37.77
C ARG A 616 -2.80 -0.57 -37.99
N SER A 617 -3.01 0.66 -38.46
CA SER A 617 -1.93 1.63 -38.64
C SER A 617 -1.39 2.12 -37.29
N MET A 618 -2.29 2.43 -36.33
CA MET A 618 -1.95 2.83 -34.97
C MET A 618 -1.08 1.77 -34.29
N VAL A 619 -1.51 0.50 -34.29
CA VAL A 619 -0.75 -0.58 -33.65
C VAL A 619 0.65 -0.74 -34.25
N LYS A 620 0.78 -0.60 -35.58
CA LYS A 620 2.08 -0.66 -36.26
C LYS A 620 3.03 0.48 -35.87
N ALA A 621 2.51 1.63 -35.43
CA ALA A 621 3.31 2.78 -35.04
C ALA A 621 3.91 2.68 -33.63
N ILE A 622 3.44 1.75 -32.80
CA ILE A 622 3.93 1.54 -31.43
C ILE A 622 5.34 0.90 -31.48
N ASP A 623 6.31 1.53 -30.81
CA ASP A 623 7.63 0.95 -30.60
C ASP A 623 7.56 -0.20 -29.58
N LYS A 624 7.78 -1.42 -30.04
CA LYS A 624 7.74 -2.64 -29.21
C LYS A 624 8.80 -2.65 -28.09
N ARG A 625 9.89 -1.90 -28.22
CA ARG A 625 10.96 -1.84 -27.20
C ARG A 625 10.63 -0.87 -26.09
N ALA A 626 9.97 0.24 -26.42
CA ALA A 626 9.62 1.28 -25.46
C ALA A 626 8.25 1.02 -24.79
N GLY A 627 7.32 0.35 -25.47
CA GLY A 627 5.98 0.06 -24.95
C GLY A 627 5.52 -1.35 -25.31
N SER A 628 6.19 -2.37 -24.76
CA SER A 628 5.89 -3.77 -25.04
C SER A 628 4.47 -4.18 -24.62
N GLU A 629 4.00 -3.69 -23.48
CA GLU A 629 2.66 -3.98 -22.95
C GLU A 629 1.56 -3.30 -23.78
N LEU A 630 1.70 -1.99 -24.03
CA LEU A 630 0.79 -1.24 -24.91
C LEU A 630 0.70 -1.91 -26.28
N ARG A 631 1.82 -2.39 -26.81
CA ARG A 631 1.86 -3.11 -28.08
C ARG A 631 1.07 -4.43 -28.01
N LEU A 632 1.28 -5.22 -26.96
CA LEU A 632 0.61 -6.50 -26.77
C LEU A 632 -0.92 -6.33 -26.71
N ARG A 633 -1.40 -5.43 -25.85
CA ARG A 633 -2.83 -5.13 -25.70
C ARG A 633 -3.44 -4.58 -26.99
N ALA A 634 -2.69 -3.78 -27.74
CA ALA A 634 -3.16 -3.25 -29.03
C ALA A 634 -3.24 -4.33 -30.13
N ASP A 635 -2.28 -5.24 -30.21
CA ASP A 635 -2.32 -6.38 -31.13
C ASP A 635 -3.54 -7.29 -30.81
N GLU A 636 -3.83 -7.52 -29.52
CA GLU A 636 -5.02 -8.26 -29.07
C GLU A 636 -6.33 -7.54 -29.44
N ALA A 637 -6.43 -6.23 -29.19
CA ALA A 637 -7.62 -5.44 -29.54
C ALA A 637 -7.92 -5.49 -31.05
N VAL A 638 -6.89 -5.48 -31.91
CA VAL A 638 -7.07 -5.65 -33.36
C VAL A 638 -7.59 -7.04 -33.69
N LEU A 639 -7.03 -8.09 -33.08
CA LEU A 639 -7.50 -9.46 -33.28
C LEU A 639 -8.97 -9.60 -32.90
N ASN A 640 -9.34 -9.09 -31.72
CA ASN A 640 -10.70 -9.12 -31.21
C ASN A 640 -11.66 -8.28 -32.04
N LEU A 641 -11.25 -7.11 -32.54
CA LEU A 641 -12.07 -6.29 -33.45
C LEU A 641 -12.49 -7.06 -34.72
N ASN A 642 -11.55 -7.76 -35.34
CA ASN A 642 -11.86 -8.54 -36.55
C ASN A 642 -12.81 -9.71 -36.24
N ARG A 643 -12.62 -10.38 -35.10
CA ARG A 643 -13.50 -11.47 -34.63
C ARG A 643 -14.90 -10.97 -34.31
N PHE A 644 -14.98 -9.88 -33.57
CA PHE A 644 -16.22 -9.21 -33.18
C PHE A 644 -17.04 -8.79 -34.41
N LEU A 645 -16.41 -8.16 -35.41
CA LEU A 645 -17.08 -7.78 -36.66
C LEU A 645 -17.58 -9.00 -37.45
N ALA A 646 -16.81 -10.10 -37.48
CA ALA A 646 -17.23 -11.34 -38.13
C ALA A 646 -18.46 -11.95 -37.42
N TYR A 647 -18.44 -11.96 -36.08
CA TYR A 647 -19.57 -12.39 -35.25
C TYR A 647 -20.83 -11.54 -35.50
N LYS A 648 -20.72 -10.21 -35.42
CA LYS A 648 -21.85 -9.30 -35.65
C LYS A 648 -22.47 -9.43 -37.04
N ARG A 649 -21.65 -9.64 -38.08
CA ARG A 649 -22.16 -9.89 -39.44
C ARG A 649 -22.94 -11.19 -39.57
N LYS A 650 -22.51 -12.23 -38.86
CA LYS A 650 -23.20 -13.53 -38.83
C LYS A 650 -24.57 -13.43 -38.17
N ASN A 651 -24.67 -12.62 -37.13
CA ASN A 651 -25.86 -12.46 -36.29
C ASN A 651 -26.63 -11.15 -36.60
N ARG A 652 -26.60 -10.70 -37.85
CA ARG A 652 -27.32 -9.49 -38.25
C ARG A 652 -28.83 -9.72 -38.08
N PRO A 653 -29.56 -8.82 -37.38
CA PRO A 653 -31.01 -8.94 -37.26
C PRO A 653 -31.68 -9.01 -38.63
N GLU A 654 -32.61 -9.94 -38.80
CA GLU A 654 -33.47 -9.98 -39.99
C GLU A 654 -34.31 -8.69 -40.04
N ALA A 655 -34.41 -8.13 -41.25
CA ALA A 655 -34.95 -6.80 -41.52
C ALA A 655 -36.45 -6.67 -41.30
#